data_AF-A0A8K0IZC5-F1
#
_entry.id   AF-A0A8K0IZC5-F1
#
_cell.length_a   1.000
_cell.length_b   1.000
_cell.length_c   1.000
_cell.angle_alpha   90.00
_cell.angle_beta   90.00
_cell.angle_gamma   90.00
#
_symmetry.space_group_name_H-M   'P 1'
#
loop_
_entity.id
_entity.type
_entity.pdbx_description
1 polymer ?
#
loop_
_entity_poly.entity_id
_entity_poly.type
_entity_poly.pdbx_seq_one_letter_code
_entity_poly.pdbx_strand_id
1 'polypeptide(L)'
;APFVPGVPPRDNPNEGADYAAFLKLLRSKLDKGKTLSIAAPGSYWYLLQFPIQEISETVDYIVLMTNHLQKQWDSLQRFNDPSCPTNDCLRNPLDHTATWTALIVVMVPSYGQSFKLEDRGCPDPPCRLKGKIDEASKNTTRGLCTNISGIMSNAEIDALSTSSSSMSWYDKESQTQILLYDNDNWVSFLIPPDVDHRKRVAKNNNLGGVADFVDLDSFHDSEVSLETLRHNIKFGGKADSCDWELRTGTWINHTCAQDEVAAPFNYTNYQRWAALDADSAWNDAKARWLYCDKGKIQFTQSVTQFFHANENAKCNDLAQVDNCEPIATCSEHNVLKDAKKSWTGPAAYIVWNSLATVHAVLKNYQSIIRDAGAQVDRTKNEFLDTFAPEGEHADPTVVFGILLTLWNAPLQVMGSLFFKTFVNNLKYFKENPLQADVVKDISMQLVSASFAIGGRFIKPETYKEVSFSSIFDILIGRWQDQVDSTVVNLFSGSEETLARLDKIIEHGKMVPGAPQERRRDLSGDHTNTFIQQKVVERVFWSAAIPLVWRMRRPDPEYPVILDFGPYCNRDIGSGDDWFQDKVKFNDGYVCYEDHNYIVASVIDRNAMDLRCRRDIPELCANNWYKRMLLSPPGLKNIWNPDMKFGNVTIEDLVVG
;
A
#
# COMPACT_ATOMS: atom_id res chain seq x y z
N ALA A 1 31.49 -13.02 20.23
CA ALA A 1 30.03 -12.86 20.29
C ALA A 1 29.54 -13.24 21.68
N PRO A 2 28.47 -12.63 22.23
CA PRO A 2 27.82 -13.12 23.44
C PRO A 2 27.37 -14.57 23.20
N PHE A 3 27.60 -15.41 24.21
CA PHE A 3 27.41 -16.86 24.17
C PHE A 3 25.94 -17.23 23.93
N VAL A 4 25.62 -17.81 22.77
CA VAL A 4 24.37 -18.56 22.57
C VAL A 4 24.61 -19.97 23.11
N PRO A 5 23.87 -20.44 24.12
CA PRO A 5 24.03 -21.80 24.63
C PRO A 5 23.86 -22.81 23.50
N GLY A 6 24.91 -23.59 23.22
CA GLY A 6 24.90 -24.62 22.18
C GLY A 6 25.44 -24.22 20.80
N VAL A 7 25.81 -22.94 20.60
CA VAL A 7 26.56 -22.54 19.40
C VAL A 7 28.06 -22.62 19.73
N PRO A 8 28.87 -23.37 18.97
CA PRO A 8 30.31 -23.42 19.17
C PRO A 8 30.92 -22.02 19.16
N PRO A 9 31.98 -21.75 19.96
CA PRO A 9 32.76 -20.54 19.78
C PRO A 9 33.31 -20.47 18.35
N ARG A 10 33.66 -19.27 17.92
CA ARG A 10 34.25 -19.01 16.61
C ARG A 10 35.42 -19.96 16.34
N ASP A 11 35.31 -20.79 15.31
CA ASP A 11 36.38 -21.70 14.91
C ASP A 11 37.45 -20.97 14.08
N ASN A 12 37.09 -19.91 13.35
CA ASN A 12 38.02 -19.12 12.53
C ASN A 12 37.79 -17.57 12.61
N PRO A 13 38.81 -16.77 12.99
CA PRO A 13 38.75 -15.31 13.04
C PRO A 13 38.55 -14.59 11.69
N ASN A 14 38.60 -15.32 10.57
CA ASN A 14 38.45 -14.78 9.22
C ASN A 14 37.09 -15.05 8.57
N GLU A 15 36.17 -15.78 9.22
CA GLU A 15 34.88 -16.19 8.62
C GLU A 15 34.08 -15.07 7.95
N GLY A 16 34.04 -13.87 8.54
CA GLY A 16 33.35 -12.72 7.93
C GLY A 16 34.01 -12.23 6.64
N ALA A 17 35.35 -12.24 6.58
CA ALA A 17 36.11 -11.89 5.39
C ALA A 17 36.01 -12.98 4.32
N ASP A 18 36.08 -14.25 4.73
CA ASP A 18 35.89 -15.41 3.85
C ASP A 18 34.48 -15.39 3.23
N TYR A 19 33.45 -15.03 4.01
CA TYR A 19 32.08 -14.86 3.52
C TYR A 19 31.95 -13.72 2.50
N ALA A 20 32.58 -12.57 2.75
CA ALA A 20 32.60 -11.46 1.78
C ALA A 20 33.32 -11.86 0.47
N ALA A 21 34.46 -12.56 0.57
CA ALA A 21 35.16 -13.10 -0.60
C ALA A 21 34.31 -14.10 -1.39
N PHE A 22 33.58 -14.97 -0.68
CA PHE A 22 32.64 -15.90 -1.29
C PHE A 22 31.52 -15.16 -2.05
N LEU A 23 30.91 -14.13 -1.47
CA LEU A 23 29.87 -13.35 -2.13
C LEU A 23 30.38 -12.67 -3.40
N LYS A 24 31.61 -12.15 -3.39
CA LYS A 24 32.25 -11.57 -4.58
C LYS A 24 32.45 -12.61 -5.68
N LEU A 25 32.94 -13.80 -5.30
CA LEU A 25 33.09 -14.91 -6.24
C LEU A 25 31.73 -15.36 -6.80
N LEU A 26 30.72 -15.51 -5.96
CA LEU A 26 29.37 -15.87 -6.37
C LEU A 26 28.78 -14.84 -7.33
N ARG A 27 28.90 -13.53 -7.02
CA ARG A 27 28.46 -12.45 -7.92
C ARG A 27 29.15 -12.51 -9.28
N SER A 28 30.43 -12.86 -9.33
CA SER A 28 31.17 -13.00 -10.60
C SER A 28 30.69 -14.16 -11.48
N LYS A 29 29.97 -15.12 -10.90
CA LYS A 29 29.47 -16.33 -11.58
C LYS A 29 27.97 -16.28 -11.88
N LEU A 30 27.23 -15.32 -11.32
CA LEU A 30 25.81 -15.16 -11.55
C LEU A 30 25.54 -14.39 -12.86
N ASP A 31 24.52 -14.84 -13.60
CA ASP A 31 24.06 -14.14 -14.80
C ASP A 31 23.50 -12.76 -14.46
N LYS A 32 23.60 -11.80 -15.40
CA LYS A 32 23.15 -10.40 -15.23
C LYS A 32 21.67 -10.23 -14.88
N GLY A 33 20.84 -11.26 -15.06
CA GLY A 33 19.41 -11.26 -14.71
C GLY A 33 19.08 -11.86 -13.34
N LYS A 34 20.09 -12.24 -12.54
CA LYS A 34 19.91 -12.86 -11.21
C LYS A 34 20.29 -11.87 -10.11
N THR A 35 19.52 -11.85 -9.04
CA THR A 35 19.81 -11.07 -7.84
C THR A 35 20.57 -11.91 -6.82
N LEU A 36 21.48 -11.28 -6.07
CA LEU A 36 22.22 -11.83 -4.94
C LEU A 36 21.88 -10.99 -3.71
N SER A 37 21.37 -11.61 -2.67
CA SER A 37 21.06 -10.96 -1.39
C SER A 37 21.47 -11.83 -0.22
N ILE A 38 21.50 -11.23 0.97
CA ILE A 38 21.78 -11.94 2.22
C ILE A 38 20.77 -11.56 3.30
N ALA A 39 20.51 -12.48 4.22
CA ALA A 39 19.86 -12.17 5.49
C ALA A 39 20.95 -11.89 6.55
N ALA A 40 20.89 -10.71 7.17
CA ALA A 40 21.83 -10.28 8.19
C ALA A 40 21.15 -10.18 9.56
N PRO A 41 21.83 -10.54 10.66
CA PRO A 41 21.26 -10.45 11.99
C PRO A 41 20.99 -8.99 12.40
N GLY A 42 19.86 -8.73 13.07
CA GLY A 42 19.54 -7.39 13.58
C GLY A 42 20.41 -6.90 14.75
N SER A 43 21.16 -7.79 15.41
CA SER A 43 22.01 -7.43 16.56
C SER A 43 23.39 -6.95 16.13
N TYR A 44 23.76 -5.78 16.65
CA TYR A 44 25.07 -5.16 16.52
C TYR A 44 26.22 -6.13 16.80
N TRP A 45 26.12 -6.95 17.84
CA TRP A 45 27.20 -7.86 18.26
C TRP A 45 27.46 -9.02 17.30
N TYR A 46 26.44 -9.43 16.54
CA TYR A 46 26.64 -10.39 15.46
C TYR A 46 27.16 -9.70 14.20
N LEU A 47 26.65 -8.51 13.89
CA LEU A 47 27.10 -7.72 12.73
C LEU A 47 28.57 -7.31 12.81
N LEU A 48 29.13 -7.07 14.01
CA LEU A 48 30.55 -6.74 14.23
C LEU A 48 31.54 -7.71 13.57
N GLN A 49 31.12 -8.93 13.28
CA GLN A 49 31.99 -9.96 12.73
C GLN A 49 32.05 -9.95 11.19
N PHE A 50 31.15 -9.22 10.53
CA PHE A 50 31.04 -9.20 9.07
C PHE A 50 31.46 -7.82 8.53
N PRO A 51 32.25 -7.74 7.45
CA PRO A 51 32.56 -6.49 6.78
C PRO A 51 31.34 -6.03 5.97
N ILE A 52 30.27 -5.58 6.65
CA ILE A 52 28.98 -5.25 6.04
C ILE A 52 29.09 -4.19 4.95
N GLN A 53 30.01 -3.23 5.09
CA GLN A 53 30.28 -2.23 4.05
C GLN A 53 30.76 -2.89 2.74
N GLU A 54 31.76 -3.77 2.81
CA GLU A 54 32.28 -4.50 1.65
C GLU A 54 31.24 -5.46 1.04
N ILE A 55 30.44 -6.10 1.90
CA ILE A 55 29.34 -6.97 1.47
C ILE A 55 28.28 -6.16 0.72
N SER A 56 27.95 -4.96 1.20
CA SER A 56 26.93 -4.09 0.60
C SER A 56 27.29 -3.61 -0.81
N GLU A 57 28.58 -3.56 -1.16
CA GLU A 57 29.04 -3.25 -2.51
C GLU A 57 28.87 -4.43 -3.49
N THR A 58 28.63 -5.65 -2.97
CA THR A 58 28.59 -6.89 -3.74
C THR A 58 27.17 -7.41 -3.95
N VAL A 59 26.31 -7.28 -2.93
CA VAL A 59 24.93 -7.79 -2.94
C VAL A 59 23.95 -6.72 -3.45
N ASP A 60 22.83 -7.15 -4.00
CA ASP A 60 21.77 -6.25 -4.49
C ASP A 60 20.93 -5.67 -3.33
N TYR A 61 20.76 -6.41 -2.23
CA TYR A 61 20.13 -5.93 -0.99
C TYR A 61 20.48 -6.81 0.23
N ILE A 62 20.29 -6.27 1.43
CA ILE A 62 20.50 -6.96 2.71
C ILE A 62 19.18 -6.98 3.49
N VAL A 63 18.67 -8.17 3.79
CA VAL A 63 17.49 -8.35 4.66
C VAL A 63 17.93 -8.35 6.11
N LEU A 64 17.65 -7.28 6.84
CA LEU A 64 17.96 -7.18 8.26
C LEU A 64 16.89 -7.90 9.09
N MET A 65 17.27 -8.98 9.77
CA MET A 65 16.39 -9.80 10.60
C MET A 65 16.12 -9.11 11.94
N THR A 66 15.17 -8.17 11.95
CA THR A 66 14.78 -7.40 13.16
C THR A 66 13.75 -8.11 14.05
N ASN A 67 13.38 -9.34 13.70
CA ASN A 67 12.33 -10.15 14.33
C ASN A 67 12.72 -10.83 15.67
N HIS A 68 14.01 -10.82 16.04
CA HIS A 68 14.51 -11.50 17.25
C HIS A 68 15.00 -10.56 18.35
N LEU A 69 14.68 -9.27 18.28
CA LEU A 69 15.19 -8.28 19.21
C LEU A 69 14.78 -8.56 20.68
N GLN A 70 13.64 -9.21 20.94
CA GLN A 70 13.28 -9.64 22.31
C GLN A 70 14.30 -10.61 22.92
N LYS A 71 14.84 -11.58 22.16
CA LYS A 71 15.78 -12.60 22.67
C LYS A 71 17.22 -12.11 22.80
N GLN A 72 17.61 -11.05 22.09
CA GLN A 72 19.03 -10.66 21.98
C GLN A 72 19.42 -9.53 22.94
N TRP A 73 18.50 -8.61 23.29
CA TRP A 73 18.78 -7.52 24.23
C TRP A 73 18.82 -7.99 25.70
N ASP A 74 18.04 -9.02 26.06
CA ASP A 74 18.04 -9.61 27.41
C ASP A 74 19.38 -10.25 27.79
N SER A 75 20.20 -10.62 26.80
CA SER A 75 21.52 -11.18 27.06
C SER A 75 22.55 -10.14 27.55
N LEU A 76 22.26 -8.83 27.39
CA LEU A 76 23.19 -7.73 27.67
C LEU A 76 22.77 -6.81 28.82
N GLN A 77 21.49 -6.73 29.21
CA GLN A 77 21.06 -6.07 30.45
C GLN A 77 21.22 -6.95 31.69
N ARG A 78 22.37 -7.63 31.80
CA ARG A 78 22.71 -8.51 32.93
C ARG A 78 22.95 -7.77 34.25
N PHE A 79 22.96 -6.43 34.26
CA PHE A 79 23.29 -5.66 35.44
C PHE A 79 22.49 -4.35 35.51
N ASN A 80 21.68 -4.23 36.57
CA ASN A 80 21.20 -2.97 37.19
C ASN A 80 19.82 -2.42 36.81
N ASP A 81 18.76 -3.25 36.78
CA ASP A 81 17.40 -2.75 37.01
C ASP A 81 16.93 -3.10 38.44
N PRO A 82 16.74 -2.12 39.34
CA PRO A 82 16.27 -2.36 40.70
C PRO A 82 14.82 -2.88 40.79
N SER A 83 14.03 -2.82 39.71
CA SER A 83 12.63 -3.30 39.69
C SER A 83 12.47 -4.80 39.38
N CYS A 84 13.51 -5.47 38.86
CA CYS A 84 13.51 -6.92 38.61
C CYS A 84 14.88 -7.56 38.95
N PRO A 85 15.16 -7.81 40.25
CA PRO A 85 16.47 -8.28 40.71
C PRO A 85 16.81 -9.74 40.35
N THR A 86 15.83 -10.55 39.95
CA THR A 86 15.96 -12.00 39.69
C THR A 86 16.03 -12.37 38.20
N ASN A 87 15.91 -11.39 37.27
CA ASN A 87 15.99 -11.59 35.81
C ASN A 87 14.98 -12.62 35.23
N ASP A 88 13.82 -12.75 35.86
CA ASP A 88 12.70 -13.64 35.51
C ASP A 88 11.45 -12.87 35.03
N CYS A 89 11.57 -11.56 34.76
CA CYS A 89 10.47 -10.70 34.34
C CYS A 89 10.49 -10.40 32.82
N LEU A 90 9.31 -10.25 32.21
CA LEU A 90 9.16 -9.72 30.84
C LEU A 90 9.67 -8.25 30.76
N ARG A 91 10.49 -7.93 29.76
CA ARG A 91 11.04 -6.57 29.53
C ARG A 91 10.74 -6.03 28.14
N ASN A 92 10.74 -4.70 28.03
CA ASN A 92 10.60 -3.95 26.80
C ASN A 92 11.98 -3.43 26.32
N PRO A 93 12.47 -3.78 25.13
CA PRO A 93 13.75 -3.26 24.64
C PRO A 93 13.55 -1.96 23.84
N LEU A 94 13.84 -0.80 24.46
CA LEU A 94 14.15 0.44 23.75
C LEU A 94 15.68 0.58 23.62
N ASP A 95 16.20 0.43 22.40
CA ASP A 95 17.30 1.28 21.94
C ASP A 95 17.43 1.26 20.40
N HIS A 96 17.23 2.42 19.79
CA HIS A 96 17.28 2.66 18.35
C HIS A 96 18.71 2.99 17.90
N THR A 97 19.51 1.99 17.52
CA THR A 97 20.77 2.23 16.79
C THR A 97 20.96 1.19 15.69
N ALA A 98 20.23 1.35 14.58
CA ALA A 98 20.55 0.72 13.31
C ALA A 98 21.00 1.80 12.32
N THR A 99 22.15 1.61 11.68
CA THR A 99 22.66 2.49 10.62
C THR A 99 21.76 2.38 9.39
N TRP A 100 21.08 3.46 9.02
CA TRP A 100 20.12 3.49 7.93
C TRP A 100 20.82 3.70 6.57
N THR A 101 20.77 2.70 5.69
CA THR A 101 21.24 2.80 4.29
C THR A 101 20.17 2.25 3.35
N ALA A 102 20.15 2.76 2.11
CA ALA A 102 19.12 2.43 1.11
C ALA A 102 19.13 0.95 0.63
N LEU A 103 20.17 0.19 0.96
CA LEU A 103 20.30 -1.23 0.60
C LEU A 103 19.62 -2.19 1.62
N ILE A 104 19.12 -1.65 2.73
CA ILE A 104 18.54 -2.44 3.81
C ILE A 104 17.06 -2.70 3.54
N VAL A 105 16.66 -3.97 3.60
CA VAL A 105 15.27 -4.43 3.64
C VAL A 105 14.96 -4.88 5.06
N VAL A 106 13.91 -4.35 5.68
CA VAL A 106 13.58 -4.66 7.08
C VAL A 106 12.64 -5.88 7.14
N MET A 107 13.04 -6.92 7.86
CA MET A 107 12.18 -8.08 8.10
C MET A 107 11.04 -7.73 9.08
N VAL A 108 9.81 -8.07 8.72
CA VAL A 108 8.62 -8.00 9.56
C VAL A 108 8.10 -9.43 9.80
N PRO A 109 8.06 -9.93 11.05
CA PRO A 109 7.62 -11.29 11.32
C PRO A 109 6.11 -11.46 11.15
N SER A 110 5.71 -12.56 10.49
CA SER A 110 4.33 -13.05 10.42
C SER A 110 4.03 -14.10 11.50
N TYR A 111 4.70 -13.97 12.65
CA TYR A 111 4.58 -14.89 13.78
C TYR A 111 4.87 -14.15 15.10
N GLY A 112 4.36 -14.69 16.20
CA GLY A 112 4.62 -14.23 17.56
C GLY A 112 5.61 -15.10 18.34
N GLN A 113 6.26 -14.51 19.33
CA GLN A 113 7.05 -15.23 20.32
C GLN A 113 6.22 -15.48 21.58
N SER A 114 6.22 -16.72 22.06
CA SER A 114 5.43 -17.12 23.21
C SER A 114 6.28 -17.52 24.42
N PHE A 115 5.76 -17.24 25.61
CA PHE A 115 6.35 -17.59 26.90
C PHE A 115 5.30 -18.10 27.88
N LYS A 116 5.71 -19.04 28.74
CA LYS A 116 4.89 -19.53 29.84
C LYS A 116 5.06 -18.63 31.05
N LEU A 117 3.97 -18.12 31.61
CA LEU A 117 3.96 -17.30 32.81
C LEU A 117 3.89 -18.16 34.08
N GLU A 118 4.52 -17.69 35.14
CA GLU A 118 4.30 -18.20 36.50
C GLU A 118 3.04 -17.57 37.10
N ASP A 119 2.86 -16.25 36.90
CA ASP A 119 1.71 -15.49 37.37
C ASP A 119 0.52 -15.64 36.40
N ARG A 120 -0.43 -16.51 36.76
CA ARG A 120 -1.65 -16.72 35.95
C ARG A 120 -2.50 -15.45 35.88
N GLY A 121 -2.97 -15.12 34.68
CA GLY A 121 -3.86 -13.96 34.47
C GLY A 121 -3.19 -12.61 34.63
N CYS A 122 -1.85 -12.54 34.69
CA CYS A 122 -1.11 -11.29 34.79
C CYS A 122 -1.13 -10.55 33.44
N PRO A 123 -1.75 -9.37 33.35
CA PRO A 123 -1.96 -8.68 32.08
C PRO A 123 -0.86 -7.68 31.73
N ASP A 124 0.06 -7.30 32.63
CA ASP A 124 1.08 -6.28 32.31
C ASP A 124 2.38 -6.48 33.10
N PRO A 125 3.55 -6.12 32.53
CA PRO A 125 4.83 -6.17 33.23
C PRO A 125 4.81 -5.45 34.60
N PRO A 126 5.54 -5.96 35.61
CA PRO A 126 6.39 -7.15 35.55
C PRO A 126 5.63 -8.45 35.90
N CYS A 127 5.18 -9.20 34.88
CA CYS A 127 4.74 -10.59 35.04
C CYS A 127 5.96 -11.52 35.06
N ARG A 128 5.96 -12.51 35.97
CA ARG A 128 7.04 -13.50 36.04
C ARG A 128 6.87 -14.60 35.01
N LEU A 129 7.97 -14.93 34.35
CA LEU A 129 8.09 -16.11 33.50
C LEU A 129 8.25 -17.37 34.36
N LYS A 130 7.71 -18.49 33.89
CA LYS A 130 7.90 -19.79 34.53
C LYS A 130 9.30 -20.31 34.25
N GLY A 131 10.26 -19.86 35.06
CA GLY A 131 11.69 -20.14 34.91
C GLY A 131 12.40 -19.10 34.03
N LYS A 132 13.60 -19.45 33.54
CA LYS A 132 14.35 -18.55 32.64
C LYS A 132 13.66 -18.42 31.29
N ILE A 133 13.96 -17.36 30.54
CA ILE A 133 13.34 -17.08 29.22
C ILE A 133 13.38 -18.29 28.25
N ASP A 134 14.50 -19.03 28.20
CA ASP A 134 14.63 -20.23 27.37
C ASP A 134 13.75 -21.39 27.84
N GLU A 135 13.55 -21.52 29.15
CA GLU A 135 12.69 -22.55 29.76
C GLU A 135 11.21 -22.19 29.57
N ALA A 136 10.86 -20.92 29.82
CA ALA A 136 9.52 -20.40 29.60
C ALA A 136 9.09 -20.50 28.12
N SER A 137 10.01 -20.27 27.18
CA SER A 137 9.75 -20.44 25.74
C SER A 137 9.57 -21.91 25.34
N LYS A 138 10.34 -22.83 25.94
CA LYS A 138 10.19 -24.28 25.69
C LYS A 138 8.94 -24.90 26.31
N ASN A 139 8.36 -24.26 27.31
CA ASN A 139 7.23 -24.76 28.10
C ASN A 139 5.87 -24.17 27.68
N THR A 140 5.79 -23.47 26.54
CA THR A 140 4.51 -23.00 26.00
C THR A 140 3.75 -24.09 25.27
N THR A 141 2.44 -23.89 25.15
CA THR A 141 1.62 -24.65 24.19
C THR A 141 2.21 -24.50 22.78
N ARG A 142 2.21 -25.60 22.02
CA ARG A 142 2.65 -25.63 20.62
C ARG A 142 1.49 -25.27 19.72
N GLY A 143 1.75 -24.50 18.68
CA GLY A 143 0.78 -24.24 17.62
C GLY A 143 0.39 -25.52 16.89
N LEU A 144 -0.84 -25.54 16.35
CA LEU A 144 -1.41 -26.70 15.65
C LEU A 144 -0.61 -27.10 14.40
N CYS A 145 -0.10 -26.12 13.66
CA CYS A 145 0.64 -26.27 12.42
C CYS A 145 2.15 -26.10 12.61
N THR A 146 2.58 -25.07 13.34
CA THR A 146 4.01 -24.81 13.59
C THR A 146 4.64 -25.89 14.45
N ASN A 147 3.89 -26.45 15.40
CA ASN A 147 4.31 -27.50 16.33
C ASN A 147 5.66 -27.21 17.04
N ILE A 148 5.96 -25.94 17.25
CA ILE A 148 7.18 -25.46 17.93
C ILE A 148 6.75 -24.72 19.19
N SER A 149 7.38 -25.04 20.33
CA SER A 149 7.16 -24.28 21.57
C SER A 149 7.93 -22.96 21.48
N GLY A 150 7.31 -21.86 21.89
CA GLY A 150 7.90 -20.53 21.91
C GLY A 150 7.73 -19.72 20.62
N ILE A 151 7.13 -20.30 19.58
CA ILE A 151 6.82 -19.65 18.30
C ILE A 151 5.38 -20.00 17.95
N MET A 152 4.63 -19.04 17.45
CA MET A 152 3.26 -19.26 16.99
C MET A 152 3.00 -18.40 15.76
N SER A 153 2.44 -18.99 14.69
CA SER A 153 2.15 -18.24 13.47
C SER A 153 1.00 -17.25 13.71
N ASN A 154 0.93 -16.17 12.92
CA ASN A 154 -0.21 -15.23 13.00
C ASN A 154 -1.54 -15.97 12.79
N ALA A 155 -1.57 -16.90 11.83
CA ALA A 155 -2.74 -17.76 11.60
C ALA A 155 -3.21 -18.51 12.85
N GLU A 156 -2.28 -19.08 13.61
CA GLU A 156 -2.58 -19.80 14.86
C GLU A 156 -3.00 -18.85 15.99
N ILE A 157 -2.37 -17.68 16.08
CA ILE A 157 -2.71 -16.64 17.05
C ILE A 157 -4.14 -16.13 16.81
N ASP A 158 -4.50 -15.87 15.55
CA ASP A 158 -5.83 -15.41 15.15
C ASP A 158 -6.91 -16.43 15.54
N ALA A 159 -6.67 -17.72 15.29
CA ALA A 159 -7.59 -18.78 15.72
C ALA A 159 -7.77 -18.82 17.24
N LEU A 160 -6.71 -18.60 18.03
CA LEU A 160 -6.78 -18.57 19.50
C LEU A 160 -7.49 -17.33 20.05
N SER A 161 -7.39 -16.19 19.35
CA SER A 161 -8.01 -14.93 19.75
C SER A 161 -9.55 -14.96 19.76
N THR A 162 -10.16 -15.95 19.09
CA THR A 162 -11.61 -16.16 19.05
C THR A 162 -12.16 -16.97 20.24
N SER A 163 -11.28 -17.47 21.12
CA SER A 163 -11.66 -18.29 22.27
C SER A 163 -12.10 -17.44 23.47
N SER A 164 -13.13 -17.91 24.20
CA SER A 164 -13.71 -17.21 25.36
C SER A 164 -12.80 -17.13 26.59
N SER A 165 -11.64 -17.76 26.56
CA SER A 165 -10.63 -17.79 27.63
C SER A 165 -9.38 -16.97 27.32
N SER A 166 -9.42 -16.12 26.29
CA SER A 166 -8.29 -15.30 25.86
C SER A 166 -8.46 -13.83 26.28
N MET A 167 -7.36 -13.18 26.65
CA MET A 167 -7.28 -11.74 26.93
C MET A 167 -6.22 -11.12 26.03
N SER A 168 -6.52 -9.99 25.39
CA SER A 168 -5.61 -9.32 24.48
C SER A 168 -5.53 -7.82 24.78
N TRP A 169 -4.33 -7.25 24.61
CA TRP A 169 -4.08 -5.82 24.79
C TRP A 169 -2.91 -5.38 23.92
N TYR A 170 -2.86 -4.09 23.64
CA TYR A 170 -1.83 -3.49 22.80
C TYR A 170 -0.80 -2.78 23.67
N ASP A 171 0.48 -3.17 23.54
CA ASP A 171 1.58 -2.47 24.17
C ASP A 171 2.05 -1.33 23.25
N LYS A 172 1.80 -0.09 23.69
CA LYS A 172 2.15 1.12 22.94
C LYS A 172 3.65 1.36 22.87
N GLU A 173 4.40 0.89 23.85
CA GLU A 173 5.85 1.11 23.90
C GLU A 173 6.60 0.17 22.95
N SER A 174 6.22 -1.11 22.92
CA SER A 174 6.78 -2.09 21.98
C SER A 174 6.19 -1.98 20.56
N GLN A 175 5.01 -1.34 20.44
CA GLN A 175 4.15 -1.38 19.26
C GLN A 175 3.85 -2.83 18.84
N THR A 176 3.40 -3.65 19.79
CA THR A 176 3.01 -5.04 19.56
C THR A 176 1.68 -5.35 20.22
N GLN A 177 0.95 -6.27 19.60
CA GLN A 177 -0.21 -6.89 20.22
C GLN A 177 0.24 -8.04 21.11
N ILE A 178 -0.37 -8.13 22.28
CA ILE A 178 -0.16 -9.23 23.22
C ILE A 178 -1.45 -10.01 23.38
N LEU A 179 -1.33 -11.34 23.47
CA LEU A 179 -2.40 -12.28 23.75
C LEU A 179 -1.99 -13.20 24.91
N LEU A 180 -2.82 -13.24 25.94
CA LEU A 180 -2.76 -14.23 27.02
C LEU A 180 -3.87 -15.27 26.78
N TYR A 181 -3.48 -16.52 26.62
CA TYR A 181 -4.39 -17.65 26.40
C TYR A 181 -4.10 -18.80 27.38
N ASP A 182 -5.10 -19.63 27.63
CA ASP A 182 -5.08 -20.70 28.64
C ASP A 182 -4.65 -20.25 30.05
N ASN A 183 -4.83 -18.96 30.37
CA ASN A 183 -4.45 -18.27 31.62
C ASN A 183 -2.96 -18.14 31.93
N ASP A 184 -2.06 -18.81 31.21
CA ASP A 184 -0.62 -18.78 31.50
C ASP A 184 0.30 -18.82 30.27
N ASN A 185 -0.25 -18.84 29.04
CA ASN A 185 0.56 -18.68 27.82
C ASN A 185 0.45 -17.25 27.30
N TRP A 186 1.57 -16.57 27.24
CA TRP A 186 1.70 -15.21 26.73
C TRP A 186 2.32 -15.24 25.35
N VAL A 187 1.79 -14.48 24.38
CA VAL A 187 2.38 -14.33 23.05
C VAL A 187 2.35 -12.86 22.62
N SER A 188 3.47 -12.37 22.08
CA SER A 188 3.59 -11.02 21.49
C SER A 188 3.86 -11.13 19.99
N PHE A 189 3.11 -10.37 19.21
CA PHE A 189 3.07 -10.41 17.75
C PHE A 189 2.73 -9.03 17.15
N LEU A 190 2.92 -8.90 15.84
CA LEU A 190 2.57 -7.68 15.12
C LEU A 190 1.17 -7.81 14.51
N ILE A 191 0.37 -6.76 14.65
CA ILE A 191 -0.91 -6.64 13.93
C ILE A 191 -0.74 -5.83 12.65
N PRO A 192 -1.65 -5.91 11.67
CA PRO A 192 -1.52 -5.21 10.40
C PRO A 192 -1.22 -3.70 10.50
N PRO A 193 -1.78 -2.93 11.45
CA PRO A 193 -1.40 -1.53 11.67
C PRO A 193 0.09 -1.33 12.01
N ASP A 194 0.70 -2.23 12.78
CA ASP A 194 2.12 -2.16 13.15
C ASP A 194 3.01 -2.50 11.96
N VAL A 195 2.60 -3.49 11.16
CA VAL A 195 3.26 -3.85 9.90
C VAL A 195 3.25 -2.65 8.94
N ASP A 196 2.11 -1.99 8.80
CA ASP A 196 1.97 -0.78 7.98
C ASP A 196 2.77 0.40 8.52
N HIS A 197 2.83 0.58 9.85
CA HIS A 197 3.69 1.58 10.47
C HIS A 197 5.17 1.32 10.14
N ARG A 198 5.63 0.07 10.27
CA ARG A 198 7.01 -0.33 9.92
C ARG A 198 7.31 -0.15 8.44
N LYS A 199 6.36 -0.43 7.54
CA LYS A 199 6.46 -0.12 6.10
C LYS A 199 6.63 1.40 5.86
N ARG A 200 5.86 2.24 6.55
CA ARG A 200 5.99 3.71 6.48
C ARG A 200 7.33 4.19 7.01
N VAL A 201 7.80 3.65 8.13
CA VAL A 201 9.13 3.95 8.70
C VAL A 201 10.22 3.58 7.71
N ALA A 202 10.17 2.38 7.10
CA ALA A 202 11.12 1.97 6.08
C ALA A 202 11.12 2.91 4.87
N LYS A 203 9.93 3.32 4.39
CA LYS A 203 9.77 4.27 3.29
C LYS A 203 10.33 5.66 3.63
N ASN A 204 9.98 6.20 4.81
CA ASN A 204 10.42 7.53 5.25
C ASN A 204 11.94 7.61 5.49
N ASN A 205 12.57 6.48 5.82
CA ASN A 205 14.02 6.37 5.97
C ASN A 205 14.74 5.97 4.67
N ASN A 206 14.05 5.97 3.52
CA ASN A 206 14.59 5.59 2.21
C ASN A 206 15.25 4.21 2.19
N LEU A 207 14.70 3.24 2.92
CA LEU A 207 15.16 1.85 2.92
C LEU A 207 14.70 1.11 1.66
N GLY A 208 15.36 0.00 1.34
CA GLY A 208 15.10 -0.82 0.15
C GLY A 208 13.75 -1.54 0.17
N GLY A 209 13.11 -1.66 1.33
CA GLY A 209 11.76 -2.21 1.48
C GLY A 209 11.55 -2.97 2.79
N VAL A 210 10.56 -3.85 2.79
CA VAL A 210 10.31 -4.83 3.86
C VAL A 210 10.26 -6.25 3.31
N ALA A 211 10.55 -7.23 4.15
CA ALA A 211 10.41 -8.66 3.85
C ALA A 211 9.58 -9.35 4.94
N ASP A 212 8.90 -10.44 4.63
CA ASP A 212 8.05 -11.20 5.54
C ASP A 212 8.18 -12.73 5.36
N PHE A 213 7.55 -13.49 6.26
CA PHE A 213 7.42 -14.95 6.18
C PHE A 213 5.98 -15.31 5.79
N VAL A 214 5.75 -15.50 4.49
CA VAL A 214 4.41 -15.62 3.90
C VAL A 214 3.61 -16.84 4.37
N ASP A 215 4.27 -17.92 4.77
CA ASP A 215 3.64 -19.19 5.15
C ASP A 215 3.03 -19.19 6.57
N LEU A 216 3.27 -18.13 7.35
CA LEU A 216 2.85 -18.02 8.75
C LEU A 216 1.69 -17.03 8.96
N ASP A 217 1.31 -16.27 7.94
CA ASP A 217 0.40 -15.13 8.09
C ASP A 217 -1.07 -15.54 8.28
N SER A 218 -1.59 -16.44 7.43
CA SER A 218 -2.98 -16.88 7.47
C SER A 218 -3.13 -18.36 7.19
N PHE A 219 -4.20 -18.99 7.71
CA PHE A 219 -4.56 -20.33 7.26
C PHE A 219 -4.98 -20.26 5.80
N HIS A 220 -4.36 -21.09 4.99
CA HIS A 220 -4.87 -21.41 3.67
C HIS A 220 -5.71 -22.67 3.81
N ASP A 221 -6.97 -22.62 3.39
CA ASP A 221 -7.68 -23.85 3.04
C ASP A 221 -6.80 -24.59 2.04
N SER A 222 -6.65 -25.91 2.21
CA SER A 222 -5.95 -26.71 1.20
C SER A 222 -6.69 -26.48 -0.12
N GLU A 223 -6.12 -25.66 -1.00
CA GLU A 223 -6.72 -25.23 -2.28
C GLU A 223 -7.05 -26.41 -3.21
N VAL A 224 -6.67 -27.62 -2.83
CA VAL A 224 -7.00 -28.84 -3.53
C VAL A 224 -8.20 -29.48 -2.86
N SER A 225 -9.40 -29.19 -3.38
CA SER A 225 -10.61 -29.93 -3.03
C SER A 225 -10.33 -31.44 -3.17
N LEU A 226 -10.99 -32.28 -2.36
CA LEU A 226 -10.87 -33.74 -2.48
C LEU A 226 -11.22 -34.23 -3.89
N GLU A 227 -12.01 -33.48 -4.64
CA GLU A 227 -12.36 -33.72 -6.04
C GLU A 227 -11.20 -33.38 -6.97
N THR A 228 -10.49 -32.27 -6.74
CA THR A 228 -9.25 -31.89 -7.43
C THR A 228 -8.13 -32.89 -7.15
N LEU A 229 -8.00 -33.37 -5.91
CA LEU A 229 -7.08 -34.46 -5.54
C LEU A 229 -7.43 -35.76 -6.27
N ARG A 230 -8.70 -36.16 -6.28
CA ARG A 230 -9.17 -37.35 -7.01
C ARG A 230 -8.95 -37.21 -8.53
N HIS A 231 -9.15 -36.02 -9.08
CA HIS A 231 -8.88 -35.70 -10.48
C HIS A 231 -7.37 -35.83 -10.78
N ASN A 232 -6.50 -35.19 -9.99
CA ASN A 232 -5.05 -35.27 -10.13
C ASN A 232 -4.53 -36.71 -10.00
N ILE A 233 -5.13 -37.52 -9.13
CA ILE A 233 -4.83 -38.96 -9.01
C ILE A 233 -5.31 -39.72 -10.26
N LYS A 234 -6.50 -39.41 -10.79
CA LYS A 234 -7.08 -40.07 -11.97
C LYS A 234 -6.29 -39.79 -13.26
N PHE A 235 -5.61 -38.64 -13.35
CA PHE A 235 -4.78 -38.24 -14.49
C PHE A 235 -3.26 -38.36 -14.23
N GLY A 236 -2.87 -39.10 -13.18
CA GLY A 236 -1.46 -39.49 -12.96
C GLY A 236 -0.54 -38.36 -12.50
N GLY A 237 -1.05 -37.38 -11.76
CA GLY A 237 -0.26 -36.29 -11.18
C GLY A 237 0.22 -35.25 -12.20
N LYS A 238 -0.28 -35.29 -13.44
CA LYS A 238 -0.07 -34.21 -14.41
C LYS A 238 -1.15 -33.16 -14.21
N ALA A 239 -0.85 -32.14 -13.41
CA ALA A 239 -1.59 -30.88 -13.41
C ALA A 239 -1.60 -30.21 -14.80
N ASP A 240 -0.79 -30.70 -15.75
CA ASP A 240 -0.64 -30.16 -17.11
C ASP A 240 -1.73 -30.60 -18.12
N SER A 241 -2.68 -31.46 -17.75
CA SER A 241 -3.72 -31.91 -18.70
C SER A 241 -5.01 -31.12 -18.56
N CYS A 242 -5.31 -30.33 -19.58
CA CYS A 242 -6.59 -29.63 -19.74
C CYS A 242 -7.80 -30.59 -19.71
N ASP A 243 -8.70 -30.43 -18.73
CA ASP A 243 -10.02 -31.07 -18.69
C ASP A 243 -11.13 -30.07 -19.02
N TRP A 244 -11.76 -30.24 -20.18
CA TRP A 244 -12.86 -29.39 -20.65
C TRP A 244 -14.18 -29.64 -19.89
N GLU A 245 -14.32 -30.78 -19.20
CA GLU A 245 -15.53 -31.19 -18.49
C GLU A 245 -15.47 -30.96 -16.98
N LEU A 246 -14.37 -30.39 -16.47
CA LEU A 246 -14.19 -30.10 -15.05
C LEU A 246 -15.27 -29.14 -14.56
N ARG A 247 -16.07 -29.60 -13.60
CA ARG A 247 -17.05 -28.85 -12.83
C ARG A 247 -17.00 -29.38 -11.40
N THR A 248 -16.45 -28.61 -10.47
CA THR A 248 -16.33 -28.97 -9.05
C THR A 248 -17.50 -28.41 -8.26
N GLY A 249 -17.73 -28.95 -7.06
CA GLY A 249 -18.80 -28.47 -6.19
C GLY A 249 -20.21 -28.66 -6.78
N THR A 250 -21.09 -27.74 -6.44
CA THR A 250 -22.55 -27.81 -6.68
C THR A 250 -23.09 -26.69 -7.57
N TRP A 251 -22.24 -25.76 -8.02
CA TRP A 251 -22.68 -24.55 -8.73
C TRP A 251 -23.45 -24.80 -10.04
N ILE A 252 -23.21 -25.95 -10.69
CA ILE A 252 -23.95 -26.41 -11.87
C ILE A 252 -25.30 -27.05 -11.56
N ASN A 253 -25.60 -27.38 -10.29
CA ASN A 253 -26.84 -28.05 -9.89
C ASN A 253 -27.96 -27.06 -9.52
N HIS A 254 -27.63 -25.77 -9.42
CA HIS A 254 -28.59 -24.71 -9.09
C HIS A 254 -29.33 -24.21 -10.33
N THR A 255 -30.43 -23.49 -10.13
CA THR A 255 -31.30 -23.00 -11.22
C THR A 255 -31.48 -21.48 -11.14
N CYS A 256 -31.75 -20.84 -12.26
CA CYS A 256 -32.02 -19.40 -12.29
C CYS A 256 -33.36 -19.02 -11.66
N ALA A 257 -34.22 -20.01 -11.39
CA ALA A 257 -35.48 -19.85 -10.66
C ALA A 257 -35.31 -19.78 -9.13
N GLN A 258 -34.10 -20.02 -8.61
CA GLN A 258 -33.82 -19.97 -7.19
C GLN A 258 -33.99 -18.54 -6.64
N ASP A 259 -34.50 -18.40 -5.42
CA ASP A 259 -34.88 -17.09 -4.86
C ASP A 259 -33.71 -16.11 -4.77
N GLU A 260 -32.49 -16.57 -4.47
CA GLU A 260 -31.27 -15.75 -4.44
C GLU A 260 -30.90 -15.15 -5.82
N VAL A 261 -31.44 -15.71 -6.90
CA VAL A 261 -31.31 -15.20 -8.27
C VAL A 261 -32.53 -14.38 -8.66
N ALA A 262 -33.74 -14.89 -8.43
CA ALA A 262 -35.00 -14.29 -8.87
C ALA A 262 -35.38 -13.04 -8.05
N ALA A 263 -34.98 -12.97 -6.78
CA ALA A 263 -35.26 -11.86 -5.87
C ALA A 263 -33.96 -11.34 -5.24
N PRO A 264 -33.02 -10.79 -6.05
CA PRO A 264 -31.67 -10.47 -5.59
C PRO A 264 -31.64 -9.40 -4.47
N PHE A 265 -32.69 -8.58 -4.35
CA PHE A 265 -32.82 -7.56 -3.31
C PHE A 265 -33.47 -8.06 -2.01
N ASN A 266 -33.75 -9.36 -1.89
CA ASN A 266 -34.19 -10.00 -0.64
C ASN A 266 -33.07 -10.73 0.10
N TYR A 267 -31.93 -11.00 -0.57
CA TYR A 267 -30.77 -11.70 -0.03
C TYR A 267 -29.51 -10.84 -0.07
N THR A 268 -28.67 -10.94 0.95
CA THR A 268 -27.38 -10.23 0.97
C THR A 268 -26.44 -10.75 -0.11
N ASN A 269 -25.44 -9.95 -0.50
CA ASN A 269 -24.42 -10.36 -1.48
C ASN A 269 -23.75 -11.69 -1.12
N TYR A 270 -23.38 -11.86 0.15
CA TYR A 270 -22.78 -13.08 0.66
C TYR A 270 -23.74 -14.28 0.56
N GLN A 271 -25.00 -14.10 0.94
CA GLN A 271 -26.00 -15.17 0.82
C GLN A 271 -26.17 -15.62 -0.63
N ARG A 272 -26.22 -14.67 -1.58
CA ARG A 272 -26.31 -14.99 -3.00
C ARG A 272 -25.07 -15.72 -3.52
N TRP A 273 -23.87 -15.26 -3.13
CA TRP A 273 -22.60 -15.88 -3.53
C TRP A 273 -22.48 -17.31 -3.00
N ALA A 274 -22.75 -17.50 -1.70
CA ALA A 274 -22.64 -18.79 -1.03
C ALA A 274 -23.72 -19.78 -1.49
N ALA A 275 -24.98 -19.32 -1.64
CA ALA A 275 -26.10 -20.19 -2.03
C ALA A 275 -25.92 -20.81 -3.43
N LEU A 276 -25.21 -20.12 -4.32
CA LEU A 276 -24.95 -20.58 -5.68
C LEU A 276 -23.61 -21.30 -5.83
N ASP A 277 -22.83 -21.43 -4.76
CA ASP A 277 -21.49 -22.02 -4.78
C ASP A 277 -20.54 -21.33 -5.77
N ALA A 278 -20.55 -19.99 -5.74
CA ALA A 278 -19.82 -19.17 -6.69
C ALA A 278 -18.29 -19.30 -6.58
N ASP A 279 -17.77 -19.73 -5.41
CA ASP A 279 -16.35 -20.02 -5.22
C ASP A 279 -15.90 -21.21 -6.08
N SER A 280 -16.65 -22.31 -6.10
CA SER A 280 -16.36 -23.45 -6.99
C SER A 280 -16.48 -23.07 -8.46
N ALA A 281 -17.50 -22.29 -8.84
CA ALA A 281 -17.64 -21.79 -10.20
C ALA A 281 -16.42 -20.97 -10.65
N TRP A 282 -15.94 -20.09 -9.78
CA TRP A 282 -14.78 -19.25 -10.06
C TRP A 282 -13.48 -20.05 -10.14
N ASN A 283 -13.28 -21.00 -9.22
CA ASN A 283 -12.12 -21.89 -9.24
C ASN A 283 -12.07 -22.75 -10.51
N ASP A 284 -13.21 -23.26 -10.98
CA ASP A 284 -13.26 -24.00 -12.24
C ASP A 284 -12.94 -23.12 -13.46
N ALA A 285 -13.40 -21.86 -13.47
CA ALA A 285 -13.05 -20.91 -14.52
C ALA A 285 -11.54 -20.58 -14.52
N LYS A 286 -10.94 -20.40 -13.34
CA LYS A 286 -9.47 -20.24 -13.19
C LYS A 286 -8.72 -21.47 -13.68
N ALA A 287 -9.17 -22.68 -13.33
CA ALA A 287 -8.57 -23.92 -13.80
C ALA A 287 -8.67 -24.05 -15.34
N ARG A 288 -9.84 -23.73 -15.91
CA ARG A 288 -10.03 -23.70 -17.36
C ARG A 288 -9.04 -22.73 -18.03
N TRP A 289 -8.90 -21.53 -17.48
CA TRP A 289 -7.93 -20.56 -17.98
C TRP A 289 -6.50 -21.11 -17.92
N LEU A 290 -6.04 -21.50 -16.73
CA LEU A 290 -4.64 -21.87 -16.47
C LEU A 290 -4.18 -23.08 -17.28
N TYR A 291 -5.04 -24.09 -17.42
CA TYR A 291 -4.65 -25.37 -18.01
C TYR A 291 -5.08 -25.55 -19.46
N CYS A 292 -6.16 -24.89 -19.92
CA CYS A 292 -6.70 -25.10 -21.27
C CYS A 292 -6.43 -23.94 -22.22
N ASP A 293 -6.65 -22.71 -21.75
CA ASP A 293 -6.86 -21.55 -22.63
C ASP A 293 -5.67 -20.58 -22.65
N LYS A 294 -4.83 -20.59 -21.60
CA LYS A 294 -3.63 -19.76 -21.49
C LYS A 294 -2.72 -19.93 -22.72
N GLY A 295 -2.40 -18.82 -23.37
CA GLY A 295 -1.59 -18.79 -24.59
C GLY A 295 -2.37 -19.04 -25.89
N LYS A 296 -3.68 -19.33 -25.83
CA LYS A 296 -4.56 -19.50 -27.01
C LYS A 296 -5.53 -18.34 -27.19
N ILE A 297 -6.16 -17.91 -26.10
CA ILE A 297 -7.13 -16.80 -26.06
C ILE A 297 -6.81 -15.87 -24.89
N GLN A 298 -7.49 -14.72 -24.79
CA GLN A 298 -7.35 -13.82 -23.65
C GLN A 298 -8.11 -14.35 -22.42
N PHE A 299 -7.67 -13.94 -21.23
CA PHE A 299 -8.24 -14.39 -19.96
C PHE A 299 -9.75 -14.17 -19.87
N THR A 300 -10.20 -12.94 -20.14
CA THR A 300 -11.63 -12.58 -20.06
C THR A 300 -12.47 -13.35 -21.07
N GLN A 301 -11.92 -13.63 -22.26
CA GLN A 301 -12.56 -14.45 -23.28
C GLN A 301 -12.70 -15.91 -22.84
N SER A 302 -11.68 -16.45 -22.14
CA SER A 302 -11.76 -17.80 -21.55
C SER A 302 -12.87 -17.88 -20.52
N VAL A 303 -12.95 -16.89 -19.62
CA VAL A 303 -13.99 -16.81 -18.59
C VAL A 303 -15.38 -16.69 -19.20
N THR A 304 -15.60 -15.82 -20.20
CA THR A 304 -16.92 -15.70 -20.82
C THR A 304 -17.30 -16.92 -21.63
N GLN A 305 -16.36 -17.55 -22.32
CA GLN A 305 -16.60 -18.81 -23.03
C GLN A 305 -16.93 -19.95 -22.07
N PHE A 306 -16.30 -19.98 -20.88
CA PHE A 306 -16.59 -20.98 -19.85
C PHE A 306 -17.97 -20.79 -19.22
N PHE A 307 -18.33 -19.55 -18.90
CA PHE A 307 -19.59 -19.20 -18.26
C PHE A 307 -20.77 -19.01 -19.20
N HIS A 308 -20.53 -18.98 -20.52
CA HIS A 308 -21.52 -18.62 -21.54
C HIS A 308 -22.05 -17.18 -21.32
N ALA A 309 -21.16 -16.27 -20.90
CA ALA A 309 -21.44 -14.86 -20.72
C ALA A 309 -21.21 -14.07 -22.03
N ASN A 310 -21.02 -12.75 -21.92
CA ASN A 310 -20.88 -11.86 -23.08
C ASN A 310 -19.75 -12.30 -24.02
N GLU A 311 -20.09 -12.53 -25.29
CA GLU A 311 -19.10 -12.85 -26.31
C GLU A 311 -18.12 -11.70 -26.52
N ASN A 312 -16.87 -12.03 -26.85
CA ASN A 312 -15.82 -11.05 -27.16
C ASN A 312 -15.55 -10.02 -26.05
N ALA A 313 -15.73 -10.38 -24.78
CA ALA A 313 -15.40 -9.49 -23.67
C ALA A 313 -13.88 -9.26 -23.53
N LYS A 314 -13.50 -7.99 -23.50
CA LYS A 314 -12.12 -7.48 -23.41
C LYS A 314 -11.96 -6.59 -22.19
N CYS A 315 -12.11 -7.15 -20.99
CA CYS A 315 -11.96 -6.36 -19.76
C CYS A 315 -10.53 -5.86 -19.52
N ASN A 316 -9.57 -6.25 -20.36
CA ASN A 316 -8.21 -5.73 -20.37
C ASN A 316 -8.06 -4.49 -21.28
N ASP A 317 -9.14 -3.94 -21.82
CA ASP A 317 -9.17 -2.79 -22.72
C ASP A 317 -10.24 -1.79 -22.28
N LEU A 318 -9.86 -0.52 -22.14
CA LEU A 318 -10.74 0.58 -21.75
C LEU A 318 -11.42 1.28 -22.94
N ALA A 319 -11.38 0.68 -24.13
CA ALA A 319 -12.09 1.16 -25.30
C ALA A 319 -13.59 1.42 -25.02
N GLN A 320 -14.20 2.29 -25.84
CA GLN A 320 -15.63 2.57 -25.72
C GLN A 320 -16.48 1.30 -25.82
N VAL A 321 -16.09 0.37 -26.70
CA VAL A 321 -16.72 -0.95 -26.87
C VAL A 321 -15.74 -2.02 -26.44
N ASP A 322 -15.94 -2.56 -25.24
CA ASP A 322 -15.12 -3.61 -24.63
C ASP A 322 -15.91 -4.90 -24.31
N ASN A 323 -17.25 -4.86 -24.41
CA ASN A 323 -18.18 -5.94 -24.05
C ASN A 323 -18.01 -6.47 -22.60
N CYS A 324 -17.40 -5.68 -21.72
CA CYS A 324 -17.16 -6.04 -20.32
C CYS A 324 -18.06 -5.23 -19.37
N GLU A 325 -19.36 -5.30 -19.60
CA GLU A 325 -20.37 -4.63 -18.78
C GLU A 325 -21.07 -5.64 -17.84
N PRO A 326 -21.44 -5.23 -16.60
CA PRO A 326 -22.07 -6.10 -15.60
C PRO A 326 -23.57 -6.31 -15.88
N ILE A 327 -23.88 -6.69 -17.12
CA ILE A 327 -25.24 -6.84 -17.65
C ILE A 327 -25.60 -8.30 -17.95
N ALA A 328 -24.72 -9.26 -17.60
CA ALA A 328 -25.04 -10.66 -17.83
C ALA A 328 -26.25 -11.07 -16.98
N THR A 329 -27.13 -11.83 -17.60
CA THR A 329 -28.32 -12.40 -16.95
C THR A 329 -28.08 -13.87 -16.67
N CYS A 330 -28.85 -14.40 -15.73
CA CYS A 330 -28.75 -15.80 -15.37
C CYS A 330 -29.21 -16.69 -16.54
N SER A 331 -28.37 -17.64 -16.94
CA SER A 331 -28.70 -18.67 -17.92
C SER A 331 -28.07 -19.98 -17.46
N GLU A 332 -28.88 -20.94 -17.02
CA GLU A 332 -28.43 -22.29 -16.69
C GLU A 332 -28.53 -23.23 -17.90
N HIS A 333 -27.51 -24.05 -18.12
CA HIS A 333 -27.52 -25.12 -19.10
C HIS A 333 -26.87 -26.34 -18.47
N ASN A 334 -27.67 -27.27 -17.95
CA ASN A 334 -27.18 -28.42 -17.19
C ASN A 334 -28.03 -29.67 -17.45
N VAL A 335 -28.74 -29.73 -18.59
CA VAL A 335 -29.58 -30.88 -18.91
C VAL A 335 -28.74 -32.02 -19.49
N LEU A 336 -29.18 -33.27 -19.26
CA LEU A 336 -28.49 -34.49 -19.73
C LEU A 336 -28.26 -34.56 -21.25
N LYS A 337 -28.97 -33.75 -22.04
CA LYS A 337 -28.78 -33.66 -23.49
C LYS A 337 -27.60 -32.78 -23.89
N ASP A 338 -27.16 -31.89 -23.00
CA ASP A 338 -26.04 -31.00 -23.24
C ASP A 338 -24.72 -31.74 -22.99
N ALA A 339 -23.71 -31.42 -23.80
CA ALA A 339 -22.37 -31.90 -23.53
C ALA A 339 -21.90 -31.36 -22.17
N LYS A 340 -21.34 -32.21 -21.31
CA LYS A 340 -20.91 -31.83 -19.95
C LYS A 340 -19.96 -30.62 -19.92
N LYS A 341 -19.09 -30.50 -20.94
CA LYS A 341 -18.20 -29.35 -21.15
C LYS A 341 -18.92 -27.99 -21.31
N SER A 342 -20.19 -28.02 -21.70
CA SER A 342 -21.06 -26.86 -21.92
C SER A 342 -21.98 -26.61 -20.73
N TRP A 343 -21.82 -27.37 -19.63
CA TRP A 343 -22.66 -27.15 -18.46
C TRP A 343 -22.31 -25.83 -17.77
N THR A 344 -23.33 -25.06 -17.44
CA THR A 344 -23.26 -23.79 -16.69
C THR A 344 -24.44 -23.67 -15.74
N GLY A 345 -24.29 -22.86 -14.70
CA GLY A 345 -25.28 -22.63 -13.67
C GLY A 345 -25.36 -21.16 -13.26
N PRO A 346 -26.28 -20.79 -12.36
CA PRO A 346 -26.52 -19.42 -11.95
C PRO A 346 -25.32 -18.72 -11.30
N ALA A 347 -24.34 -19.43 -10.75
CA ALA A 347 -23.10 -18.81 -10.28
C ALA A 347 -22.34 -18.05 -11.38
N ALA A 348 -22.46 -18.52 -12.64
CA ALA A 348 -21.74 -17.97 -13.78
C ALA A 348 -21.99 -16.47 -13.98
N TYR A 349 -23.25 -16.02 -13.91
CA TYR A 349 -23.57 -14.59 -14.10
C TYR A 349 -23.13 -13.74 -12.90
N ILE A 350 -23.15 -14.27 -11.67
CA ILE A 350 -22.69 -13.55 -10.47
C ILE A 350 -21.18 -13.32 -10.53
N VAL A 351 -20.41 -14.36 -10.85
CA VAL A 351 -18.95 -14.27 -10.96
C VAL A 351 -18.59 -13.34 -12.12
N TRP A 352 -19.23 -13.49 -13.28
CA TRP A 352 -18.99 -12.60 -14.43
C TRP A 352 -19.31 -11.14 -14.13
N ASN A 353 -20.49 -10.85 -13.58
CA ASN A 353 -20.88 -9.46 -13.27
C ASN A 353 -19.99 -8.85 -12.19
N SER A 354 -19.41 -9.66 -11.30
CA SER A 354 -18.41 -9.17 -10.34
C SER A 354 -17.16 -8.67 -11.06
N LEU A 355 -16.61 -9.45 -11.99
CA LEU A 355 -15.44 -9.07 -12.80
C LEU A 355 -15.74 -7.85 -13.69
N ALA A 356 -16.89 -7.84 -14.34
CA ALA A 356 -17.31 -6.72 -15.19
C ALA A 356 -17.57 -5.43 -14.39
N THR A 357 -17.99 -5.54 -13.13
CA THR A 357 -18.10 -4.39 -12.23
C THR A 357 -16.72 -3.81 -11.91
N VAL A 358 -15.71 -4.65 -11.64
CA VAL A 358 -14.32 -4.19 -11.43
C VAL A 358 -13.82 -3.41 -12.65
N HIS A 359 -14.06 -3.93 -13.85
CA HIS A 359 -13.73 -3.24 -15.10
C HIS A 359 -14.45 -1.88 -15.23
N ALA A 360 -15.76 -1.86 -15.02
CA ALA A 360 -16.56 -0.64 -15.13
C ALA A 360 -16.08 0.47 -14.18
N VAL A 361 -15.62 0.11 -12.98
CA VAL A 361 -15.08 1.05 -12.00
C VAL A 361 -13.74 1.63 -12.46
N LEU A 362 -12.86 0.80 -13.02
CA LEU A 362 -11.59 1.25 -13.59
C LEU A 362 -11.81 2.15 -14.81
N LYS A 363 -12.81 1.84 -15.64
CA LYS A 363 -13.23 2.69 -16.77
C LYS A 363 -13.76 4.05 -16.30
N ASN A 364 -14.56 4.07 -15.23
CA ASN A 364 -15.03 5.32 -14.63
C ASN A 364 -13.86 6.14 -14.04
N TYR A 365 -12.92 5.49 -13.37
CA TYR A 365 -11.71 6.14 -12.86
C TYR A 365 -10.88 6.77 -13.98
N GLN A 366 -10.63 6.03 -15.07
CA GLN A 366 -9.92 6.53 -16.25
C GLN A 366 -10.63 7.76 -16.85
N SER A 367 -11.96 7.72 -16.96
CA SER A 367 -12.74 8.85 -17.46
C SER A 367 -12.54 10.10 -16.61
N ILE A 368 -12.59 9.97 -15.29
CA ILE A 368 -12.39 11.07 -14.35
C ILE A 368 -10.97 11.65 -14.47
N ILE A 369 -9.94 10.79 -14.56
CA ILE A 369 -8.56 11.24 -14.72
C ILE A 369 -8.36 11.97 -16.05
N ARG A 370 -8.98 11.49 -17.13
CA ARG A 370 -8.95 12.15 -18.44
C ARG A 370 -9.62 13.52 -18.40
N ASP A 371 -10.78 13.62 -17.79
CA ASP A 371 -11.55 14.88 -17.71
C ASP A 371 -10.81 15.92 -16.85
N ALA A 372 -10.24 15.49 -15.71
CA ALA A 372 -9.41 16.35 -14.88
C ALA A 372 -8.11 16.76 -15.58
N GLY A 373 -7.46 15.85 -16.31
CA GLY A 373 -6.29 16.16 -17.13
C GLY A 373 -6.60 17.24 -18.18
N ALA A 374 -7.74 17.12 -18.88
CA ALA A 374 -8.18 18.14 -19.82
C ALA A 374 -8.45 19.50 -19.16
N GLN A 375 -8.96 19.51 -17.92
CA GLN A 375 -9.17 20.75 -17.19
C GLN A 375 -7.85 21.37 -16.72
N VAL A 376 -6.93 20.54 -16.24
CA VAL A 376 -5.56 20.95 -15.89
C VAL A 376 -4.87 21.61 -17.07
N ASP A 377 -4.93 20.96 -18.24
CA ASP A 377 -4.35 21.46 -19.50
C ASP A 377 -4.88 22.86 -19.87
N ARG A 378 -6.19 23.10 -19.72
CA ARG A 378 -6.80 24.40 -20.01
C ARG A 378 -6.34 25.52 -19.08
N THR A 379 -6.05 25.21 -17.82
CA THR A 379 -5.70 26.21 -16.80
C THR A 379 -4.20 26.34 -16.56
N LYS A 380 -3.35 25.54 -17.23
CA LYS A 380 -1.89 25.50 -16.97
C LYS A 380 -1.17 26.84 -17.20
N ASN A 381 -1.59 27.62 -18.20
CA ASN A 381 -0.98 28.92 -18.50
C ASN A 381 -1.38 29.97 -17.46
N GLU A 382 -2.66 30.03 -17.09
CA GLU A 382 -3.14 30.91 -16.02
C GLU A 382 -2.49 30.55 -14.67
N PHE A 383 -2.26 29.26 -14.42
CA PHE A 383 -1.51 28.79 -13.27
C PHE A 383 -0.08 29.32 -13.26
N LEU A 384 0.62 29.21 -14.39
CA LEU A 384 1.99 29.73 -14.55
C LEU A 384 2.06 31.23 -14.30
N ASP A 385 1.15 32.00 -14.91
CA ASP A 385 1.08 33.45 -14.75
C ASP A 385 0.80 33.84 -13.28
N THR A 386 0.06 33.01 -12.55
CA THR A 386 -0.32 33.27 -11.15
C THR A 386 0.80 32.94 -10.17
N PHE A 387 1.42 31.76 -10.29
CA PHE A 387 2.35 31.24 -9.29
C PHE A 387 3.83 31.36 -9.71
N ALA A 388 4.13 31.63 -10.99
CA ALA A 388 5.48 31.79 -11.51
C ALA A 388 5.61 32.86 -12.63
N PRO A 389 5.20 34.12 -12.39
CA PRO A 389 5.14 35.18 -13.41
C PRO A 389 6.49 35.62 -14.02
N GLU A 390 7.63 35.28 -13.42
CA GLU A 390 8.96 35.83 -13.79
C GLU A 390 9.97 34.83 -14.38
N GLY A 391 9.61 33.57 -14.66
CA GLY A 391 10.58 32.64 -15.25
C GLY A 391 10.04 31.34 -15.85
N GLU A 392 10.56 30.97 -17.02
CA GLU A 392 10.09 29.83 -17.83
C GLU A 392 11.12 28.67 -17.97
N HIS A 393 12.31 28.74 -17.36
CA HIS A 393 13.40 27.79 -17.63
C HIS A 393 14.00 27.17 -16.36
N ALA A 394 13.52 25.99 -15.98
CA ALA A 394 14.01 25.24 -14.82
C ALA A 394 15.25 24.37 -15.13
N ASP A 395 16.01 24.03 -14.08
CA ASP A 395 17.13 23.07 -14.17
C ASP A 395 16.57 21.67 -14.54
N PRO A 396 17.12 20.96 -15.54
CA PRO A 396 16.66 19.63 -15.94
C PRO A 396 16.56 18.61 -14.78
N THR A 397 17.41 18.74 -13.75
CA THR A 397 17.43 17.86 -12.57
C THR A 397 16.25 18.14 -11.64
N VAL A 398 15.88 19.41 -11.49
CA VAL A 398 14.74 19.86 -10.70
C VAL A 398 13.43 19.48 -11.40
N VAL A 399 13.38 19.65 -12.72
CA VAL A 399 12.26 19.22 -13.58
C VAL A 399 12.00 17.72 -13.44
N PHE A 400 13.05 16.89 -13.45
CA PHE A 400 12.90 15.44 -13.30
C PHE A 400 12.34 15.03 -11.93
N GLY A 401 12.83 15.62 -10.83
CA GLY A 401 12.30 15.35 -9.48
C GLY A 401 10.84 15.78 -9.31
N ILE A 402 10.46 16.88 -9.94
CA ILE A 402 9.08 17.41 -9.92
C ILE A 402 8.14 16.55 -10.76
N LEU A 403 8.59 16.13 -11.94
CA LEU A 403 7.88 15.15 -12.76
C LEU A 403 7.59 13.88 -11.94
N LEU A 404 8.57 13.32 -11.24
CA LEU A 404 8.37 12.13 -10.40
C LEU A 404 7.38 12.37 -9.24
N THR A 405 7.39 13.58 -8.66
CA THR A 405 6.52 13.95 -7.53
C THR A 405 5.07 14.12 -7.98
N LEU A 406 4.83 14.90 -9.04
CA LEU A 406 3.50 15.13 -9.63
C LEU A 406 2.94 13.91 -10.35
N TRP A 407 3.82 13.00 -10.77
CA TRP A 407 3.46 11.71 -11.32
C TRP A 407 2.84 10.79 -10.28
N ASN A 408 3.57 10.50 -9.19
CA ASN A 408 3.20 9.44 -8.26
C ASN A 408 2.23 9.89 -7.16
N ALA A 409 2.48 11.04 -6.54
CA ALA A 409 1.78 11.40 -5.31
C ALA A 409 0.30 11.78 -5.55
N PRO A 410 -0.03 12.66 -6.53
CA PRO A 410 -1.43 12.97 -6.83
C PRO A 410 -2.22 11.74 -7.22
N LEU A 411 -1.69 10.86 -8.09
CA LEU A 411 -2.42 9.67 -8.52
C LEU A 411 -2.69 8.70 -7.37
N GLN A 412 -1.76 8.50 -6.44
CA GLN A 412 -1.99 7.62 -5.29
C GLN A 412 -3.09 8.15 -4.37
N VAL A 413 -3.06 9.45 -4.08
CA VAL A 413 -4.09 10.10 -3.26
C VAL A 413 -5.43 10.06 -3.99
N MET A 414 -5.46 10.40 -5.27
CA MET A 414 -6.67 10.41 -6.10
C MET A 414 -7.28 9.01 -6.24
N GLY A 415 -6.47 7.98 -6.51
CA GLY A 415 -6.91 6.60 -6.57
C GLY A 415 -7.42 6.10 -5.22
N SER A 416 -6.70 6.38 -4.14
CA SER A 416 -7.12 6.01 -2.78
C SER A 416 -8.47 6.64 -2.42
N LEU A 417 -8.64 7.94 -2.65
CA LEU A 417 -9.90 8.63 -2.40
C LEU A 417 -11.04 8.12 -3.29
N PHE A 418 -10.78 7.93 -4.58
CA PHE A 418 -11.78 7.42 -5.52
C PHE A 418 -12.24 6.01 -5.16
N PHE A 419 -11.31 5.06 -5.04
CA PHE A 419 -11.66 3.67 -4.75
C PHE A 419 -12.21 3.51 -3.34
N LYS A 420 -11.71 4.26 -2.34
CA LYS A 420 -12.31 4.27 -1.00
C LYS A 420 -13.74 4.78 -1.04
N THR A 421 -14.01 5.83 -1.82
CA THR A 421 -15.37 6.35 -1.99
C THR A 421 -16.25 5.33 -2.72
N PHE A 422 -15.77 4.71 -3.79
CA PHE A 422 -16.49 3.67 -4.51
C PHE A 422 -16.83 2.48 -3.59
N VAL A 423 -15.80 1.90 -2.95
CA VAL A 423 -15.93 0.71 -2.10
C VAL A 423 -16.81 1.00 -0.90
N ASN A 424 -16.62 2.11 -0.18
CA ASN A 424 -17.51 2.51 0.93
C ASN A 424 -18.98 2.62 0.50
N ASN A 425 -19.23 2.91 -0.76
CA ASN A 425 -20.57 3.11 -1.27
C ASN A 425 -21.23 1.86 -1.86
N LEU A 426 -20.46 0.79 -2.08
CA LEU A 426 -21.05 -0.52 -2.33
C LEU A 426 -21.92 -0.90 -1.13
N LYS A 427 -23.12 -1.41 -1.42
CA LYS A 427 -24.12 -1.75 -0.39
C LYS A 427 -23.56 -2.64 0.72
N TYR A 428 -22.70 -3.59 0.35
CA TYR A 428 -21.98 -4.45 1.28
C TYR A 428 -21.20 -3.69 2.37
N PHE A 429 -20.54 -2.58 2.02
CA PHE A 429 -19.67 -1.81 2.92
C PHE A 429 -20.37 -0.66 3.64
N LYS A 430 -21.41 -0.04 3.04
CA LYS A 430 -22.24 0.98 3.73
C LYS A 430 -22.85 0.46 5.03
N GLU A 431 -23.09 -0.85 5.10
CA GLU A 431 -23.82 -1.50 6.19
C GLU A 431 -22.90 -2.24 7.18
N ASN A 432 -21.60 -2.35 6.86
CA ASN A 432 -20.57 -2.95 7.71
C ASN A 432 -19.43 -1.95 8.01
N PRO A 433 -19.69 -0.83 8.72
CA PRO A 433 -18.68 0.22 8.96
C PRO A 433 -17.49 -0.23 9.81
N LEU A 434 -17.60 -1.38 10.49
CA LEU A 434 -16.50 -2.05 11.20
C LEU A 434 -15.49 -2.72 10.26
N GLN A 435 -15.76 -2.76 8.94
CA GLN A 435 -14.86 -3.31 7.92
C GLN A 435 -14.06 -2.22 7.20
N ALA A 436 -13.71 -1.14 7.90
CA ALA A 436 -12.83 -0.10 7.36
C ALA A 436 -11.53 -0.69 6.79
N ASP A 437 -11.03 -1.78 7.38
CA ASP A 437 -9.86 -2.52 6.90
C ASP A 437 -10.13 -3.24 5.58
N VAL A 438 -11.30 -3.86 5.38
CA VAL A 438 -11.66 -4.51 4.10
C VAL A 438 -11.87 -3.48 2.99
N VAL A 439 -12.49 -2.34 3.32
CA VAL A 439 -12.61 -1.20 2.39
C VAL A 439 -11.23 -0.71 1.99
N LYS A 440 -10.35 -0.51 2.97
CA LYS A 440 -8.97 -0.07 2.77
C LYS A 440 -8.21 -1.10 1.91
N ASP A 441 -8.36 -2.39 2.17
CA ASP A 441 -7.66 -3.46 1.45
C ASP A 441 -8.11 -3.54 -0.01
N ILE A 442 -9.41 -3.57 -0.29
CA ILE A 442 -9.91 -3.58 -1.67
C ILE A 442 -9.50 -2.31 -2.40
N SER A 443 -9.60 -1.16 -1.74
CA SER A 443 -9.13 0.12 -2.29
C SER A 443 -7.64 0.06 -2.56
N MET A 444 -6.85 -0.48 -1.64
CA MET A 444 -5.40 -0.65 -1.78
C MET A 444 -5.03 -1.65 -2.86
N GLN A 445 -5.85 -2.68 -3.13
CA GLN A 445 -5.63 -3.62 -4.24
C GLN A 445 -5.95 -2.97 -5.59
N LEU A 446 -7.02 -2.18 -5.69
CA LEU A 446 -7.35 -1.40 -6.88
C LEU A 446 -6.30 -0.31 -7.14
N VAL A 447 -5.85 0.37 -6.08
CA VAL A 447 -4.70 1.28 -6.08
C VAL A 447 -3.44 0.52 -6.51
N SER A 448 -3.04 -0.57 -5.86
CA SER A 448 -1.78 -1.28 -6.15
C SER A 448 -1.74 -1.86 -7.56
N ALA A 449 -2.87 -2.33 -8.09
CA ALA A 449 -3.00 -2.69 -9.50
C ALA A 449 -2.70 -1.48 -10.38
N SER A 450 -3.18 -0.30 -9.98
CA SER A 450 -2.96 1.00 -10.64
C SER A 450 -1.51 1.50 -10.62
N PHE A 451 -0.65 1.03 -9.72
CA PHE A 451 0.69 1.59 -9.47
C PHE A 451 1.88 0.67 -9.79
N ALA A 452 1.65 -0.55 -10.28
CA ALA A 452 2.70 -1.56 -10.45
C ALA A 452 3.80 -1.24 -11.50
N ILE A 453 3.77 -0.07 -12.14
CA ILE A 453 4.69 0.29 -13.24
C ILE A 453 5.23 1.73 -13.08
N GLY A 454 5.78 2.05 -11.91
CA GLY A 454 6.24 3.40 -11.58
C GLY A 454 7.64 3.82 -12.07
N GLY A 455 8.40 2.95 -12.74
CA GLY A 455 9.84 3.22 -13.02
C GLY A 455 10.34 3.01 -14.45
N ARG A 456 9.51 2.50 -15.37
CA ARG A 456 9.97 2.05 -16.71
C ARG A 456 9.84 3.08 -17.84
N PHE A 457 9.22 4.24 -17.58
CA PHE A 457 8.74 5.12 -18.65
C PHE A 457 9.42 6.49 -18.77
N ILE A 458 10.35 6.85 -17.88
CA ILE A 458 11.08 8.13 -17.98
C ILE A 458 12.55 7.86 -18.29
N LYS A 459 12.94 8.04 -19.56
CA LYS A 459 14.34 7.95 -19.98
C LYS A 459 15.05 9.29 -19.70
N PRO A 460 16.34 9.26 -19.35
CA PRO A 460 17.17 10.45 -19.14
C PRO A 460 17.14 11.51 -20.25
N GLU A 461 16.78 11.08 -21.46
CA GLU A 461 16.85 11.88 -22.68
C GLU A 461 15.59 12.73 -22.92
N THR A 462 14.50 12.48 -22.18
CA THR A 462 13.20 13.15 -22.37
C THR A 462 13.09 14.51 -21.66
N TYR A 463 14.01 14.87 -20.76
CA TYR A 463 13.93 16.09 -19.93
C TYR A 463 14.98 17.18 -20.24
N LYS A 464 15.76 17.04 -21.32
CA LYS A 464 16.65 18.10 -21.77
C LYS A 464 15.81 19.14 -22.52
N GLU A 465 15.67 20.33 -21.93
CA GLU A 465 14.91 21.49 -22.45
C GLU A 465 13.37 21.34 -22.42
N VAL A 466 12.81 20.92 -21.28
CA VAL A 466 11.36 20.85 -21.09
C VAL A 466 10.86 22.14 -20.44
N SER A 467 10.03 22.91 -21.15
CA SER A 467 9.27 24.03 -20.59
C SER A 467 8.20 23.53 -19.63
N PHE A 468 7.73 24.36 -18.71
CA PHE A 468 6.71 23.95 -17.74
C PHE A 468 5.44 23.43 -18.42
N SER A 469 4.98 24.02 -19.53
CA SER A 469 3.83 23.51 -20.30
C SER A 469 4.01 22.05 -20.76
N SER A 470 5.21 21.67 -21.20
CA SER A 470 5.50 20.31 -21.66
C SER A 470 5.48 19.29 -20.53
N ILE A 471 5.71 19.71 -19.28
CA ILE A 471 5.59 18.85 -18.09
C ILE A 471 4.13 18.39 -17.92
N PHE A 472 3.15 19.27 -18.11
CA PHE A 472 1.73 18.94 -17.97
C PHE A 472 1.28 17.96 -19.05
N ASP A 473 1.67 18.21 -20.29
CA ASP A 473 1.29 17.35 -21.42
C ASP A 473 1.86 15.93 -21.24
N ILE A 474 3.11 15.83 -20.77
CA ILE A 474 3.73 14.56 -20.42
C ILE A 474 2.99 13.91 -19.24
N LEU A 475 2.70 14.62 -18.16
CA LEU A 475 2.03 14.07 -16.98
C LEU A 475 0.64 13.52 -17.30
N ILE A 476 -0.18 14.28 -18.02
CA ILE A 476 -1.56 13.91 -18.34
C ILE A 476 -1.60 12.68 -19.26
N GLY A 477 -0.82 12.68 -20.35
CA GLY A 477 -0.77 11.53 -21.25
C GLY A 477 -0.30 10.28 -20.54
N ARG A 478 0.66 10.43 -19.62
CA ARG A 478 1.18 9.31 -18.86
C ARG A 478 0.16 8.79 -17.83
N TRP A 479 -0.63 9.64 -17.18
CA TRP A 479 -1.66 9.17 -16.24
C TRP A 479 -2.67 8.25 -16.93
N GLN A 480 -2.99 8.54 -18.20
CA GLN A 480 -3.82 7.69 -19.05
C GLN A 480 -3.12 6.35 -19.35
N ASP A 481 -1.87 6.38 -19.82
CA ASP A 481 -1.06 5.18 -20.07
C ASP A 481 -1.01 4.24 -18.85
N GLN A 482 -0.93 4.83 -17.64
CA GLN A 482 -0.84 4.08 -16.39
C GLN A 482 -2.13 3.32 -16.07
N VAL A 483 -3.30 3.96 -16.20
CA VAL A 483 -4.59 3.31 -15.96
C VAL A 483 -4.85 2.23 -17.02
N ASP A 484 -4.47 2.48 -18.28
CA ASP A 484 -4.57 1.49 -19.36
C ASP A 484 -3.72 0.25 -19.06
N SER A 485 -2.45 0.46 -18.68
CA SER A 485 -1.56 -0.66 -18.39
C SER A 485 -1.98 -1.45 -17.15
N THR A 486 -2.69 -0.82 -16.23
CA THR A 486 -3.25 -1.43 -15.03
C THR A 486 -4.35 -2.42 -15.36
N VAL A 487 -5.29 -1.99 -16.21
CA VAL A 487 -6.41 -2.83 -16.64
C VAL A 487 -5.88 -4.03 -17.42
N VAL A 488 -4.87 -3.81 -18.27
CA VAL A 488 -4.16 -4.90 -18.96
C VAL A 488 -3.52 -5.89 -17.97
N ASN A 489 -2.88 -5.40 -16.91
CA ASN A 489 -2.21 -6.25 -15.94
C ASN A 489 -3.21 -7.02 -15.06
N LEU A 490 -4.22 -6.33 -14.51
CA LEU A 490 -5.22 -6.93 -13.62
C LEU A 490 -5.99 -8.06 -14.29
N PHE A 491 -6.33 -7.91 -15.58
CA PHE A 491 -7.01 -8.94 -16.36
C PHE A 491 -6.05 -9.78 -17.22
N SER A 492 -4.77 -9.85 -16.85
CA SER A 492 -3.78 -10.68 -17.56
C SER A 492 -3.95 -12.18 -17.30
N GLY A 493 -4.55 -12.55 -16.16
CA GLY A 493 -4.70 -13.94 -15.73
C GLY A 493 -3.38 -14.58 -15.26
N SER A 494 -2.38 -13.80 -14.86
CA SER A 494 -1.23 -14.32 -14.10
C SER A 494 -1.68 -14.80 -12.71
N GLU A 495 -0.97 -15.74 -12.10
CA GLU A 495 -1.30 -16.27 -10.76
C GLU A 495 -1.45 -15.15 -9.72
N GLU A 496 -0.54 -14.17 -9.72
CA GLU A 496 -0.62 -12.99 -8.85
C GLU A 496 -1.91 -12.19 -9.08
N THR A 497 -2.28 -11.97 -10.34
CA THR A 497 -3.48 -11.19 -10.69
C THR A 497 -4.78 -11.94 -10.39
N LEU A 498 -4.76 -13.27 -10.52
CA LEU A 498 -5.88 -14.13 -10.11
C LEU A 498 -6.10 -14.05 -8.59
N ALA A 499 -5.04 -14.11 -7.79
CA ALA A 499 -5.12 -13.96 -6.34
C ALA A 499 -5.64 -12.57 -5.93
N ARG A 500 -5.28 -11.51 -6.67
CA ARG A 500 -5.87 -10.18 -6.46
C ARG A 500 -7.36 -10.15 -6.81
N LEU A 501 -7.75 -10.73 -7.94
CA LEU A 501 -9.15 -10.80 -8.35
C LEU A 501 -9.99 -11.61 -7.34
N ASP A 502 -9.45 -12.71 -6.78
CA ASP A 502 -10.09 -13.47 -5.69
C ASP A 502 -10.53 -12.55 -4.55
N LYS A 503 -9.59 -11.76 -4.01
CA LYS A 503 -9.87 -10.84 -2.89
C LYS A 503 -10.87 -9.74 -3.23
N ILE A 504 -10.88 -9.29 -4.48
CA ILE A 504 -11.77 -8.23 -4.96
C ILE A 504 -13.20 -8.75 -5.10
N ILE A 505 -13.41 -9.95 -5.63
CA ILE A 505 -14.74 -10.47 -5.95
C ILE A 505 -15.32 -11.45 -4.92
N GLU A 506 -14.51 -12.02 -4.02
CA GLU A 506 -14.94 -13.00 -3.02
C GLU A 506 -16.19 -12.52 -2.27
N HIS A 507 -17.04 -13.47 -1.87
CA HIS A 507 -18.29 -13.18 -1.13
C HIS A 507 -19.28 -12.27 -1.87
N GLY A 508 -19.13 -12.08 -3.19
CA GLY A 508 -20.03 -11.25 -3.99
C GLY A 508 -19.91 -9.77 -3.66
N LYS A 509 -18.75 -9.31 -3.18
CA LYS A 509 -18.51 -7.90 -2.84
C LYS A 509 -18.85 -6.93 -3.98
N MET A 510 -18.75 -7.40 -5.23
CA MET A 510 -18.94 -6.62 -6.46
C MET A 510 -20.29 -6.82 -7.14
N VAL A 511 -21.27 -7.48 -6.51
CA VAL A 511 -22.63 -7.62 -7.06
C VAL A 511 -23.69 -6.94 -6.17
N PRO A 512 -24.88 -6.61 -6.72
CA PRO A 512 -25.98 -6.02 -5.93
C PRO A 512 -26.57 -7.02 -4.91
N GLY A 513 -27.28 -6.53 -3.89
CA GLY A 513 -28.01 -7.39 -2.93
C GLY A 513 -28.93 -6.62 -1.99
N ALA A 514 -29.62 -7.35 -1.13
CA ALA A 514 -30.50 -6.84 -0.08
C ALA A 514 -29.73 -6.22 1.08
N PRO A 515 -30.29 -5.20 1.73
CA PRO A 515 -29.73 -4.65 2.95
C PRO A 515 -29.89 -5.62 4.14
N GLN A 516 -28.91 -5.67 5.06
CA GLN A 516 -29.05 -6.40 6.32
C GLN A 516 -30.08 -5.75 7.27
N GLU A 517 -30.32 -4.44 7.14
CA GLU A 517 -31.42 -3.72 7.81
C GLU A 517 -32.09 -2.70 6.87
N ARG A 518 -33.42 -2.59 6.91
CA ARG A 518 -34.18 -1.61 6.11
C ARG A 518 -33.88 -0.16 6.51
N ARG A 519 -32.76 0.42 6.08
CA ARG A 519 -32.56 1.87 6.05
C ARG A 519 -32.73 2.39 4.62
N ARG A 520 -33.37 3.57 4.50
CA ARG A 520 -33.61 4.25 3.22
C ARG A 520 -32.27 4.58 2.56
N ASP A 521 -32.06 3.99 1.40
CA ASP A 521 -30.90 4.18 0.54
C ASP A 521 -30.95 5.58 -0.09
N LEU A 522 -29.95 6.41 0.22
CA LEU A 522 -29.66 7.62 -0.57
C LEU A 522 -28.80 7.16 -1.75
N SER A 523 -29.45 6.98 -2.90
CA SER A 523 -28.81 6.77 -4.19
C SER A 523 -28.08 8.05 -4.60
N GLY A 524 -26.84 8.22 -4.16
CA GLY A 524 -25.93 9.25 -4.66
C GLY A 524 -25.16 8.71 -5.86
N ASP A 525 -25.14 9.45 -6.97
CA ASP A 525 -24.18 9.21 -8.04
C ASP A 525 -22.79 9.65 -7.55
N HIS A 526 -21.97 8.66 -7.15
CA HIS A 526 -20.67 8.89 -6.50
C HIS A 526 -19.60 9.35 -7.47
N THR A 527 -19.68 8.91 -8.73
CA THR A 527 -18.88 9.44 -9.85
C THR A 527 -19.17 10.93 -9.99
N ASN A 528 -20.45 11.31 -9.99
CA ASN A 528 -20.85 12.72 -10.02
C ASN A 528 -20.39 13.47 -8.77
N THR A 529 -20.42 12.87 -7.57
CA THR A 529 -19.92 13.52 -6.34
C THR A 529 -18.42 13.85 -6.45
N PHE A 530 -17.61 12.91 -6.94
CA PHE A 530 -16.17 13.10 -7.11
C PHE A 530 -15.83 14.14 -8.18
N ILE A 531 -16.61 14.17 -9.27
CA ILE A 531 -16.53 15.19 -10.33
C ILE A 531 -16.92 16.57 -9.79
N GLN A 532 -18.05 16.69 -9.09
CA GLN A 532 -18.57 17.94 -8.54
C GLN A 532 -17.62 18.56 -7.51
N GLN A 533 -16.88 17.74 -6.77
CA GLN A 533 -15.93 18.20 -5.75
C GLN A 533 -14.55 18.57 -6.33
N LYS A 534 -14.30 18.38 -7.64
CA LYS A 534 -13.00 18.66 -8.29
C LYS A 534 -11.80 18.06 -7.54
N VAL A 535 -11.97 16.93 -6.87
CA VAL A 535 -10.96 16.34 -5.97
C VAL A 535 -9.64 16.11 -6.68
N VAL A 536 -9.70 15.66 -7.94
CA VAL A 536 -8.53 15.39 -8.78
C VAL A 536 -7.76 16.67 -9.07
N GLU A 537 -8.46 17.73 -9.50
CA GLU A 537 -7.85 19.03 -9.73
C GLU A 537 -7.24 19.57 -8.43
N ARG A 538 -7.96 19.51 -7.31
CA ARG A 538 -7.50 20.03 -6.02
C ARG A 538 -6.21 19.36 -5.55
N VAL A 539 -6.16 18.03 -5.56
CA VAL A 539 -4.98 17.25 -5.17
C VAL A 539 -3.80 17.51 -6.10
N PHE A 540 -4.07 17.65 -7.39
CA PHE A 540 -3.01 17.97 -8.34
C PHE A 540 -2.44 19.38 -8.13
N TRP A 541 -3.30 20.38 -7.98
CA TRP A 541 -2.88 21.76 -7.78
C TRP A 541 -2.20 21.98 -6.43
N SER A 542 -2.67 21.34 -5.36
CA SER A 542 -2.01 21.41 -4.05
C SER A 542 -0.58 20.85 -4.09
N ALA A 543 -0.33 19.82 -4.91
CA ALA A 543 1.02 19.31 -5.15
C ALA A 543 1.85 20.19 -6.10
N ALA A 544 1.22 20.81 -7.11
CA ALA A 544 1.91 21.60 -8.12
C ALA A 544 2.36 22.99 -7.62
N ILE A 545 1.56 23.64 -6.77
CA ILE A 545 1.82 25.01 -6.27
C ILE A 545 3.19 25.11 -5.57
N PRO A 546 3.54 24.28 -4.57
CA PRO A 546 4.84 24.38 -3.91
C PRO A 546 6.03 24.07 -4.84
N LEU A 547 5.81 23.24 -5.86
CA LEU A 547 6.86 22.80 -6.77
C LEU A 547 7.17 23.85 -7.83
N VAL A 548 6.17 24.61 -8.30
CA VAL A 548 6.41 25.67 -9.29
C VAL A 548 7.23 26.82 -8.71
N TRP A 549 7.04 27.15 -7.43
CA TRP A 549 7.86 28.17 -6.74
C TRP A 549 9.36 27.81 -6.74
N ARG A 550 9.68 26.51 -6.55
CA ARG A 550 11.07 26.00 -6.58
C ARG A 550 11.72 26.06 -7.96
N MET A 551 10.92 26.22 -9.00
CA MET A 551 11.38 26.27 -10.39
C MET A 551 11.52 27.68 -10.95
N ARG A 552 11.05 28.69 -10.22
CA ARG A 552 11.13 30.07 -10.68
C ARG A 552 12.59 30.44 -10.95
N ARG A 553 12.80 31.20 -12.03
CA ARG A 553 14.09 31.83 -12.35
C ARG A 553 13.90 33.35 -12.45
N PRO A 554 14.95 34.15 -12.19
CA PRO A 554 16.30 33.75 -11.78
C PRO A 554 16.38 33.16 -10.36
N ASP A 555 15.32 33.32 -9.55
CA ASP A 555 15.31 32.99 -8.13
C ASP A 555 14.38 31.83 -7.79
N PRO A 556 14.93 30.62 -7.58
CA PRO A 556 14.12 29.53 -7.04
C PRO A 556 13.74 29.84 -5.59
N GLU A 557 12.44 29.76 -5.31
CA GLU A 557 11.88 29.97 -3.98
C GLU A 557 11.55 28.63 -3.34
N TYR A 558 12.05 28.41 -2.13
CA TYR A 558 11.81 27.20 -1.36
C TYR A 558 10.72 27.50 -0.34
N PRO A 559 9.49 26.96 -0.53
CA PRO A 559 8.41 27.19 0.41
C PRO A 559 8.71 26.52 1.75
N VAL A 560 8.30 27.19 2.82
CA VAL A 560 8.39 26.76 4.22
C VAL A 560 7.09 27.10 4.92
N ILE A 561 6.67 26.21 5.83
CA ILE A 561 5.57 26.48 6.77
C ILE A 561 6.22 26.92 8.07
N LEU A 562 5.89 28.12 8.52
CA LEU A 562 6.36 28.68 9.77
C LEU A 562 5.27 28.51 10.82
N ASP A 563 5.62 27.84 11.91
CA ASP A 563 4.76 27.68 13.08
C ASP A 563 4.98 28.86 14.05
N PHE A 564 3.94 29.65 14.27
CA PHE A 564 3.95 30.79 15.19
C PHE A 564 3.31 30.49 16.55
N GLY A 565 3.02 29.22 16.83
CA GLY A 565 2.58 28.71 18.10
C GLY A 565 1.06 28.66 18.26
N PRO A 566 0.60 28.26 19.46
CA PRO A 566 -0.81 28.15 19.75
C PRO A 566 -1.46 29.54 19.76
N TYR A 567 -2.74 29.59 19.42
CA TYR A 567 -3.64 30.75 19.34
C TYR A 567 -3.56 31.56 18.05
N CYS A 568 -4.67 31.56 17.31
CA CYS A 568 -4.78 32.29 16.05
C CYS A 568 -4.80 33.82 16.21
N ASN A 569 -5.15 34.33 17.39
CA ASN A 569 -5.21 35.76 17.68
C ASN A 569 -3.86 36.39 18.06
N ARG A 570 -2.77 35.60 18.04
CA ARG A 570 -1.42 36.09 18.30
C ARG A 570 -0.98 37.07 17.21
N ASP A 571 -0.55 38.27 17.59
CA ASP A 571 0.07 39.22 16.65
C ASP A 571 1.41 38.66 16.17
N ILE A 572 1.44 38.27 14.90
CA ILE A 572 2.58 37.70 14.17
C ILE A 572 3.42 38.77 13.47
N GLY A 573 3.16 40.06 13.72
CA GLY A 573 4.03 41.11 13.24
C GLY A 573 3.35 42.18 12.42
N SER A 574 2.44 42.94 13.04
CA SER A 574 2.08 44.29 12.58
C SER A 574 3.30 45.25 12.39
N GLY A 575 4.53 44.82 12.73
CA GLY A 575 5.79 45.53 12.49
C GLY A 575 6.99 44.72 11.97
N ASP A 576 6.84 43.45 11.60
CA ASP A 576 7.97 42.51 11.58
C ASP A 576 9.06 42.76 10.51
N ASP A 577 10.32 42.69 10.95
CA ASP A 577 11.53 42.93 10.16
C ASP A 577 12.07 41.68 9.46
N TRP A 578 11.32 40.57 9.46
CA TRP A 578 11.72 39.28 8.88
C TRP A 578 11.27 39.09 7.43
N PHE A 579 10.14 39.69 7.05
CA PHE A 579 9.57 39.64 5.70
C PHE A 579 10.04 40.83 4.86
N GLN A 580 10.31 40.60 3.56
CA GLN A 580 10.70 41.69 2.65
C GLN A 580 9.56 42.68 2.40
N ASP A 581 8.32 42.19 2.27
CA ASP A 581 7.12 42.99 2.10
C ASP A 581 6.24 42.88 3.36
N LYS A 582 6.13 44.00 4.09
CA LYS A 582 5.41 44.07 5.37
C LYS A 582 3.89 43.98 5.23
N VAL A 583 3.33 43.96 4.02
CA VAL A 583 1.88 43.86 3.80
C VAL A 583 1.49 42.48 3.28
N LYS A 584 2.35 41.86 2.45
CA LYS A 584 2.05 40.58 1.79
C LYS A 584 2.16 39.34 2.67
N PHE A 585 2.77 39.42 3.86
CA PHE A 585 2.84 38.24 4.75
C PHE A 585 1.45 37.73 5.17
N ASN A 586 0.44 38.61 5.23
CA ASN A 586 -0.95 38.25 5.53
C ASN A 586 -1.55 37.33 4.47
N ASP A 587 -1.03 37.36 3.24
CA ASP A 587 -1.51 36.49 2.16
C ASP A 587 -1.16 35.03 2.43
N GLY A 588 -0.23 34.70 3.33
CA GLY A 588 0.16 33.32 3.66
C GLY A 588 -0.25 32.84 5.06
N TYR A 589 -0.91 33.67 5.85
CA TYR A 589 -1.34 33.36 7.21
C TYR A 589 -2.40 32.26 7.22
N VAL A 590 -2.36 31.29 8.13
CA VAL A 590 -3.41 30.27 8.28
C VAL A 590 -3.65 30.02 9.76
N CYS A 591 -4.93 30.00 10.14
CA CYS A 591 -5.39 29.53 11.44
C CYS A 591 -6.01 28.13 11.25
N TYR A 592 -5.38 27.10 11.79
CA TYR A 592 -5.88 25.73 11.73
C TYR A 592 -5.86 25.12 13.13
N GLU A 593 -7.00 24.59 13.59
CA GLU A 593 -7.15 24.00 14.94
C GLU A 593 -6.68 24.90 16.10
N ASP A 594 -6.98 26.21 16.01
CA ASP A 594 -6.51 27.25 16.95
C ASP A 594 -4.97 27.37 17.03
N HIS A 595 -4.28 26.94 15.98
CA HIS A 595 -2.83 27.02 15.82
C HIS A 595 -2.48 27.91 14.62
N ASN A 596 -1.40 28.67 14.76
CA ASN A 596 -1.06 29.75 13.85
C ASN A 596 0.12 29.38 12.95
N TYR A 597 -0.10 29.42 11.63
CA TYR A 597 0.89 29.09 10.62
C TYR A 597 1.05 30.23 9.60
N ILE A 598 2.22 30.33 8.97
CA ILE A 598 2.42 31.18 7.78
C ILE A 598 3.16 30.39 6.70
N VAL A 599 2.61 30.40 5.50
CA VAL A 599 3.30 29.94 4.29
C VAL A 599 4.22 31.06 3.79
N ALA A 600 5.52 30.80 3.80
CA ALA A 600 6.55 31.72 3.33
C ALA A 600 7.54 31.01 2.39
N SER A 601 8.46 31.75 1.78
CA SER A 601 9.56 31.18 0.99
C SER A 601 10.92 31.78 1.34
N VAL A 602 11.97 31.02 1.05
CA VAL A 602 13.38 31.45 1.13
C VAL A 602 14.07 31.27 -0.21
N ILE A 603 15.10 32.07 -0.51
CA ILE A 603 15.92 31.94 -1.73
C ILE A 603 17.24 31.23 -1.42
N ASP A 604 17.76 30.45 -2.38
CA ASP A 604 19.11 29.87 -2.28
C ASP A 604 20.19 30.97 -2.18
N ARG A 605 21.05 30.85 -1.15
CA ARG A 605 22.17 31.74 -0.86
C ARG A 605 23.14 31.88 -2.05
N ASN A 606 23.34 30.83 -2.84
CA ASN A 606 24.26 30.86 -3.98
C ASN A 606 23.69 31.69 -5.16
N ALA A 607 22.37 31.75 -5.31
CA ALA A 607 21.71 32.60 -6.29
C ALA A 607 21.81 34.09 -5.91
N MET A 608 21.81 34.38 -4.61
CA MET A 608 22.04 35.75 -4.08
C MET A 608 23.46 36.26 -4.37
N ASP A 609 24.49 35.43 -4.21
CA ASP A 609 25.89 35.80 -4.47
C ASP A 609 26.17 36.13 -5.96
N LEU A 610 25.47 35.45 -6.88
CA LEU A 610 25.56 35.70 -8.32
C LEU A 610 24.97 37.07 -8.71
N ARG A 611 23.95 37.55 -7.99
CA ARG A 611 23.34 38.87 -8.23
C ARG A 611 24.13 40.03 -7.65
N CYS A 612 24.80 39.84 -6.53
CA CYS A 612 25.78 40.82 -6.03
C CYS A 612 26.93 41.07 -7.03
N ARG A 613 27.14 40.17 -8.01
CA ARG A 613 28.14 40.33 -9.07
C ARG A 613 27.68 41.01 -10.35
N ARG A 614 26.37 41.07 -10.66
CA ARG A 614 25.91 41.48 -12.00
C ARG A 614 25.33 42.89 -12.07
N ASP A 615 24.35 43.30 -11.25
CA ASP A 615 23.57 44.48 -11.65
C ASP A 615 23.37 45.62 -10.63
N ILE A 616 23.53 45.45 -9.31
CA ILE A 616 23.35 46.59 -8.36
C ILE A 616 24.22 46.42 -7.09
N PRO A 617 25.39 47.07 -6.99
CA PRO A 617 26.25 47.00 -5.79
C PRO A 617 25.59 47.58 -4.53
N GLU A 618 24.64 48.51 -4.69
CA GLU A 618 23.93 49.19 -3.59
C GLU A 618 22.96 48.26 -2.83
N LEU A 619 22.47 47.19 -3.47
CA LEU A 619 21.64 46.17 -2.81
C LEU A 619 22.42 45.39 -1.74
N CYS A 620 23.74 45.23 -1.91
CA CYS A 620 24.57 44.45 -0.99
C CYS A 620 25.16 45.29 0.17
N ALA A 621 24.96 46.63 0.15
CA ALA A 621 25.48 47.56 1.17
C ALA A 621 24.52 47.80 2.36
N ASN A 622 23.21 47.56 2.18
CA ASN A 622 22.22 47.70 3.25
C ASN A 622 21.94 46.34 3.90
N ASN A 623 21.53 46.30 5.17
CA ASN A 623 21.29 45.09 5.97
C ASN A 623 20.11 44.20 5.48
N TRP A 624 20.02 43.89 4.18
CA TRP A 624 18.95 43.12 3.56
C TRP A 624 18.92 41.65 3.98
N TYR A 625 20.06 41.12 4.47
CA TYR A 625 20.15 39.79 5.09
C TYR A 625 19.27 39.62 6.35
N LYS A 626 18.69 40.70 6.88
CA LYS A 626 17.74 40.64 8.01
C LYS A 626 16.31 40.25 7.58
N ARG A 627 15.95 40.37 6.29
CA ARG A 627 14.61 40.09 5.73
C ARG A 627 14.64 38.89 4.77
N MET A 628 14.79 37.70 5.34
CA MET A 628 15.01 36.45 4.57
C MET A 628 13.72 35.80 4.07
N LEU A 629 12.56 36.18 4.60
CA LEU A 629 11.28 35.56 4.25
C LEU A 629 10.58 36.35 3.15
N LEU A 630 10.08 35.62 2.17
CA LEU A 630 9.28 36.11 1.06
C LEU A 630 7.86 35.56 1.17
N SER A 631 6.91 36.31 0.62
CA SER A 631 5.58 35.80 0.36
C SER A 631 5.56 35.18 -1.04
N PRO A 632 5.36 33.86 -1.17
CA PRO A 632 5.27 33.21 -2.48
C PRO A 632 4.21 33.87 -3.39
N PRO A 633 4.45 33.95 -4.71
CA PRO A 633 3.46 34.46 -5.66
C PRO A 633 2.19 33.60 -5.68
N GLY A 634 1.04 34.23 -5.89
CA GLY A 634 -0.25 33.55 -6.09
C GLY A 634 -0.98 33.14 -4.81
N LEU A 635 -0.41 33.33 -3.61
CA LEU A 635 -1.08 32.99 -2.34
C LEU A 635 -2.43 33.69 -2.18
N LYS A 636 -2.52 34.98 -2.52
CA LYS A 636 -3.79 35.74 -2.49
C LYS A 636 -4.89 35.13 -3.37
N ASN A 637 -4.51 34.44 -4.46
CA ASN A 637 -5.45 33.83 -5.41
C ASN A 637 -6.07 32.53 -4.89
N ILE A 638 -5.46 31.90 -3.88
CA ILE A 638 -5.99 30.74 -3.16
C ILE A 638 -6.46 31.09 -1.75
N TRP A 639 -6.27 32.34 -1.33
CA TRP A 639 -6.81 32.90 -0.09
C TRP A 639 -8.31 33.16 -0.15
N ASN A 640 -8.77 33.77 -1.25
CA ASN A 640 -10.19 33.92 -1.56
C ASN A 640 -10.55 32.91 -2.65
N PRO A 641 -11.35 31.88 -2.37
CA PRO A 641 -11.64 30.83 -3.33
C PRO A 641 -12.58 31.36 -4.42
N ASP A 642 -12.02 32.00 -5.44
CA ASP A 642 -12.61 31.91 -6.77
C ASP A 642 -12.42 30.47 -7.25
N MET A 643 -13.36 29.93 -8.04
CA MET A 643 -13.46 28.49 -8.39
C MET A 643 -12.30 27.91 -9.25
N LYS A 644 -11.13 28.54 -9.21
CA LYS A 644 -9.91 28.24 -9.97
C LYS A 644 -9.02 27.26 -9.19
N PHE A 645 -8.15 26.57 -9.92
CA PHE A 645 -7.16 25.62 -9.36
C PHE A 645 -7.77 24.57 -8.41
N GLY A 646 -8.93 24.01 -8.75
CA GLY A 646 -9.58 22.97 -7.94
C GLY A 646 -10.05 23.44 -6.55
N ASN A 647 -10.21 24.74 -6.33
CA ASN A 647 -10.52 25.33 -5.02
C ASN A 647 -9.46 25.00 -3.95
N VAL A 648 -8.20 24.90 -4.33
CA VAL A 648 -7.10 24.81 -3.36
C VAL A 648 -7.08 26.07 -2.51
N THR A 649 -6.92 25.89 -1.21
CA THR A 649 -6.78 26.94 -0.21
C THR A 649 -5.37 26.94 0.39
N ILE A 650 -5.00 27.99 1.11
CA ILE A 650 -3.71 28.01 1.84
C ILE A 650 -3.71 27.00 2.98
N GLU A 651 -4.87 26.76 3.60
CA GLU A 651 -5.05 25.71 4.60
C GLU A 651 -4.66 24.33 4.04
N ASP A 652 -5.06 24.01 2.80
CA ASP A 652 -4.67 22.76 2.14
C ASP A 652 -3.14 22.61 2.03
N LEU A 653 -2.41 23.71 1.80
CA LEU A 653 -0.94 23.68 1.72
C LEU A 653 -0.27 23.47 3.09
N VAL A 654 -0.94 23.86 4.18
CA VAL A 654 -0.43 23.72 5.55
C VAL A 654 -0.75 22.35 6.14
N VAL A 655 -1.96 21.85 5.90
CA VAL A 655 -2.45 20.58 6.47
C VAL A 655 -1.93 19.37 5.69
N GLY A 656 -1.78 19.48 4.37
CA GLY A 656 -1.29 18.42 3.49
C GLY A 656 -2.41 17.60 2.85
#